data_AF-A0A969PS58-F1
#
_entry.id   AF-A0A969PS58-F1
#
_cell.length_a   1.000
_cell.length_b   1.000
_cell.length_c   1.000
_cell.angle_alpha   90.00
_cell.angle_beta   90.00
_cell.angle_gamma   90.00
#
_symmetry.space_group_name_H-M   'P 1'
#
loop_
_entity.id
_entity.type
_entity.pdbx_description
1 polymer ?
#
loop_
_entity_poly.entity_id
_entity_poly.type
_entity_poly.pdbx_seq_one_letter_code
_entity_poly.pdbx_strand_id
1 'polypeptide(L)'
;MFSRGGFQVSEERSSRTRFFGSHGPAAVTKGVRITSAVFWNLLLIFFILGLAGAAFAGGAGAGYFASLVQDEPVRDVDELSVDIFNYEETTEVYFAGDEYLGDLPSPLERREVDLENISDHLVNAVIATEDEYFFEHDGIVPKALMRAVYQDFSNAATQTGGSTLTQQLVKNQVLSSEVTHDRKAAEILLAMRVEQFMEKDEILEAYLNIVPFGRNANGRQVAGAEAAAQGIFGVSSSELNIPQAAFIAGMPQSPFSYTPFLGSGEVKEDMEAGLNRMSTVLNRMHRHGYITDEEYEEALDYDIRDSLTGPTPSSYEEYPFIVDTVRDRAEQVIFEHLLEEDDVVLEDIEDEEYRQLQSSNYREAAREALQRNGYVIHTTIDKDIYDAQQEAVAEYENFGPDRTDIVENEEGEEVEVTYQEEVGSVLIDNRTGAIISFVGGRDFQQSQFNHATGNALRHTGSTMKSLLTYALGFETGDLQPGFITPDTPYEYESEEDREVTNFDDDHSGMITAREALSRSRNVPAVREFHRVDQDFAREAMINYGLERFMYDENLPYEGTPLGTMGMTVEANTSAYSVFGNEGNRKEAHMIASIEDSEGNVIFEQDTEEEVEVVSPQTAYLMIDVMRDVMESGLGTAPNLPGYLDFESDLSGKTGTSQALRDSWFVGLNPHITQGLWIGYDDDQFRVVQEHNGMGYGPRTQMLWADLANAAYEVDPDLMAPEEDFERPDGIVEETICGITGMLPSDLCEEAGFVTTDLFNEEFVPDETDDSLERVDYVRVNGDTYLALDSTPSEFTRQGVSVRDDFFDLGDEDLSEYLPDDWDNLISTDEEAPDNGRTPGAPSISTSGDTVTWNEHEEGDVVGYRIYRASNEDGDFSEVTSVRWDEDFEYSGSGGAYYVTAVDVAGRESSASSTVTIGTTSGGDNDEDDNSDSDNADNDTDNESDSTNNNSSNNDNDDNNESDDSNNNDNSSDNDNSNTDNTNDSNNENNSNTNSDNDSSDNNGNGNSNDSNENSNSGNGNNGGGNNDSNNEASNNEASPPSNSNNGNSSGNNEGNNNSSGSNNADEGSSNNGNINDSESNTNENNSSGGNNESSNEAGSNNGGNNAEDNSGGNNSGEPDNAESETNTANNNTANNDGAGNNSGDNNE
;
A
#
# COMPACT_ATOMS: atom_id res chain seq x y z
N MET A 1 -39.62 -21.50 -79.90
CA MET A 1 -40.15 -22.75 -80.51
C MET A 1 -41.18 -23.30 -79.54
N PHE A 2 -42.47 -23.46 -79.91
CA PHE A 2 -43.63 -24.07 -79.17
C PHE A 2 -43.75 -23.84 -77.63
N SER A 3 -44.88 -23.55 -76.98
CA SER A 3 -46.32 -23.77 -77.26
C SER A 3 -47.13 -22.82 -76.32
N ARG A 4 -47.98 -21.89 -76.79
CA ARG A 4 -49.42 -22.05 -77.11
C ARG A 4 -50.34 -22.35 -75.91
N GLY A 5 -51.10 -21.36 -75.45
CA GLY A 5 -52.24 -21.50 -74.54
C GLY A 5 -52.93 -20.15 -74.25
N GLY A 6 -54.26 -20.10 -74.23
CA GLY A 6 -55.04 -18.88 -73.95
C GLY A 6 -56.48 -18.96 -74.50
N PHE A 7 -57.43 -18.20 -73.94
CA PHE A 7 -58.83 -18.17 -74.41
C PHE A 7 -59.57 -16.85 -74.03
N GLN A 8 -60.48 -16.42 -74.93
CA GLN A 8 -61.62 -15.48 -74.86
C GLN A 8 -61.85 -14.58 -73.62
N VAL A 9 -62.20 -13.27 -73.67
CA VAL A 9 -62.97 -12.41 -74.61
C VAL A 9 -64.51 -12.55 -74.58
N SER A 10 -65.21 -11.49 -74.14
CA SER A 10 -66.59 -11.17 -74.54
C SER A 10 -66.94 -9.68 -74.36
N GLU A 11 -67.42 -9.01 -75.42
CA GLU A 11 -68.12 -7.72 -75.34
C GLU A 11 -69.64 -7.91 -75.24
N GLU A 12 -70.36 -7.05 -74.49
CA GLU A 12 -71.75 -6.61 -74.72
C GLU A 12 -72.07 -5.42 -73.78
N ARG A 13 -73.08 -4.55 -73.96
CA ARG A 13 -73.64 -3.86 -75.16
C ARG A 13 -74.85 -3.01 -74.70
N SER A 14 -74.93 -1.73 -75.12
CA SER A 14 -76.19 -0.93 -75.05
C SER A 14 -76.69 -0.59 -73.60
N SER A 15 -77.68 0.28 -73.36
CA SER A 15 -78.59 0.99 -74.28
C SER A 15 -79.05 2.39 -73.79
N ARG A 16 -80.03 2.97 -74.50
CA ARG A 16 -80.69 4.28 -74.32
C ARG A 16 -81.52 4.33 -73.00
N THR A 17 -82.08 5.46 -72.52
CA THR A 17 -83.07 6.32 -73.21
C THR A 17 -83.40 7.62 -72.44
N ARG A 18 -83.82 8.68 -73.17
CA ARG A 18 -84.37 9.92 -72.60
C ARG A 18 -85.83 9.73 -72.14
N PHE A 19 -86.29 10.52 -71.18
CA PHE A 19 -87.70 10.97 -71.17
C PHE A 19 -87.86 12.38 -70.61
N PHE A 20 -88.75 13.18 -71.18
CA PHE A 20 -89.03 14.55 -70.73
C PHE A 20 -90.43 15.01 -71.17
N GLY A 21 -91.13 15.72 -70.29
CA GLY A 21 -92.42 16.35 -70.55
C GLY A 21 -93.64 15.54 -70.09
N SER A 22 -94.78 16.16 -69.77
CA SER A 22 -95.08 17.60 -69.69
C SER A 22 -96.40 17.87 -68.93
N HIS A 23 -96.71 19.16 -68.71
CA HIS A 23 -98.01 19.84 -68.46
C HIS A 23 -97.98 20.78 -67.23
N GLY A 24 -98.62 21.95 -67.39
CA GLY A 24 -98.97 22.89 -66.32
C GLY A 24 -100.50 23.11 -66.30
N PRO A 25 -101.05 24.28 -65.90
CA PRO A 25 -100.37 25.53 -65.50
C PRO A 25 -100.93 26.22 -64.21
N ALA A 26 -100.17 27.15 -63.64
CA ALA A 26 -100.66 28.29 -62.86
C ALA A 26 -99.61 29.41 -62.86
N ALA A 27 -99.99 30.66 -62.57
CA ALA A 27 -99.09 31.81 -62.63
C ALA A 27 -98.71 32.35 -61.23
N VAL A 28 -97.41 32.55 -60.98
CA VAL A 28 -96.76 33.56 -60.12
C VAL A 28 -95.22 33.32 -60.15
N THR A 29 -94.40 34.27 -59.66
CA THR A 29 -92.92 34.22 -59.50
C THR A 29 -92.05 33.81 -60.72
N LYS A 30 -91.94 34.67 -61.74
CA LYS A 30 -90.88 34.56 -62.78
C LYS A 30 -89.56 35.29 -62.45
N GLY A 31 -89.50 36.06 -61.36
CA GLY A 31 -88.32 36.86 -60.97
C GLY A 31 -87.29 36.15 -60.08
N VAL A 32 -87.62 35.00 -59.48
CA VAL A 32 -86.81 34.37 -58.41
C VAL A 32 -85.80 33.35 -58.94
N ARG A 33 -86.06 32.72 -60.11
CA ARG A 33 -85.24 31.61 -60.64
C ARG A 33 -83.97 32.03 -61.41
N ILE A 34 -83.79 33.31 -61.72
CA ILE A 34 -82.59 33.81 -62.43
C ILE A 34 -81.57 34.37 -61.44
N THR A 35 -82.02 35.18 -60.47
CA THR A 35 -81.18 35.66 -59.37
C THR A 35 -80.63 34.52 -58.53
N SER A 36 -81.44 33.50 -58.20
CA SER A 36 -80.95 32.30 -57.50
C SER A 36 -79.95 31.50 -58.34
N ALA A 37 -80.13 31.37 -59.66
CA ALA A 37 -79.17 30.68 -60.52
C ALA A 37 -77.84 31.45 -60.67
N VAL A 38 -77.89 32.78 -60.76
CA VAL A 38 -76.68 33.62 -60.79
C VAL A 38 -75.97 33.61 -59.44
N PHE A 39 -76.71 33.70 -58.33
CA PHE A 39 -76.16 33.59 -56.97
C PHE A 39 -75.54 32.20 -56.74
N TRP A 40 -76.20 31.12 -57.18
CA TRP A 40 -75.66 29.76 -57.07
C TRP A 40 -74.41 29.56 -57.92
N ASN A 41 -74.38 30.08 -59.15
CA ASN A 41 -73.18 30.03 -59.99
C ASN A 41 -72.03 30.89 -59.42
N LEU A 42 -72.32 32.03 -58.81
CA LEU A 42 -71.30 32.84 -58.11
C LEU A 42 -70.78 32.12 -56.87
N LEU A 43 -71.67 31.55 -56.04
CA LEU A 43 -71.30 30.74 -54.89
C LEU A 43 -70.45 29.53 -55.30
N LEU A 44 -70.80 28.87 -56.41
CA LEU A 44 -70.05 27.73 -56.95
C LEU A 44 -68.70 28.16 -57.56
N ILE A 45 -68.59 29.37 -58.14
CA ILE A 45 -67.30 29.95 -58.55
C ILE A 45 -66.45 30.30 -57.33
N PHE A 46 -67.01 30.92 -56.29
CA PHE A 46 -66.29 31.18 -55.03
C PHE A 46 -65.87 29.88 -54.33
N PHE A 47 -66.70 28.83 -54.39
CA PHE A 47 -66.37 27.51 -53.87
C PHE A 47 -65.24 26.83 -54.66
N ILE A 48 -65.24 26.92 -55.99
CA ILE A 48 -64.14 26.40 -56.83
C ILE A 48 -62.86 27.22 -56.63
N LEU A 49 -62.94 28.54 -56.50
CA LEU A 49 -61.79 29.39 -56.18
C LEU A 49 -61.27 29.14 -54.76
N GLY A 50 -62.16 28.86 -53.80
CA GLY A 50 -61.79 28.43 -52.45
C GLY A 50 -61.09 27.07 -52.45
N LEU A 51 -61.61 26.08 -53.19
CA LEU A 51 -60.98 24.77 -53.37
C LEU A 51 -59.62 24.87 -54.08
N ALA A 52 -59.52 25.67 -55.13
CA ALA A 52 -58.26 25.89 -55.84
C ALA A 52 -57.25 26.67 -54.98
N GLY A 53 -57.70 27.63 -54.18
CA GLY A 53 -56.88 28.35 -53.21
C GLY A 53 -56.40 27.46 -52.07
N ALA A 54 -57.27 26.59 -51.54
CA ALA A 54 -56.92 25.61 -50.50
C ALA A 54 -55.96 24.54 -51.03
N ALA A 55 -56.17 24.04 -52.26
CA ALA A 55 -55.25 23.10 -52.89
C ALA A 55 -53.89 23.73 -53.23
N PHE A 56 -53.87 25.02 -53.63
CA PHE A 56 -52.63 25.76 -53.84
C PHE A 56 -51.90 26.03 -52.51
N ALA A 57 -52.62 26.46 -51.47
CA ALA A 57 -52.04 26.70 -50.14
C ALA A 57 -51.52 25.40 -49.50
N GLY A 58 -52.28 24.31 -49.58
CA GLY A 58 -51.84 22.99 -49.12
C GLY A 58 -50.64 22.46 -49.91
N GLY A 59 -50.63 22.60 -51.23
CA GLY A 59 -49.49 22.22 -52.07
C GLY A 59 -48.24 23.07 -51.83
N ALA A 60 -48.41 24.37 -51.56
CA ALA A 60 -47.30 25.26 -51.20
C ALA A 60 -46.77 24.97 -49.78
N GLY A 61 -47.65 24.72 -48.81
CA GLY A 61 -47.28 24.35 -47.45
C GLY A 61 -46.58 22.99 -47.38
N ALA A 62 -47.11 21.98 -48.06
CA ALA A 62 -46.47 20.67 -48.17
C ALA A 62 -45.13 20.74 -48.94
N GLY A 63 -45.04 21.58 -49.98
CA GLY A 63 -43.79 21.82 -50.69
C GLY A 63 -42.74 22.55 -49.85
N TYR A 64 -43.16 23.46 -48.97
CA TYR A 64 -42.28 24.15 -48.02
C TYR A 64 -41.81 23.21 -46.92
N PHE A 65 -42.72 22.45 -46.29
CA PHE A 65 -42.38 21.42 -45.31
C PHE A 65 -41.39 20.40 -45.91
N ALA A 66 -41.66 19.91 -47.13
CA ALA A 66 -40.77 18.99 -47.83
C ALA A 66 -39.39 19.59 -48.16
N SER A 67 -39.23 20.92 -48.24
CA SER A 67 -37.92 21.57 -48.37
C SER A 67 -37.22 21.84 -47.03
N LEU A 68 -37.93 21.80 -45.91
CA LEU A 68 -37.35 21.90 -44.56
C LEU A 68 -36.82 20.55 -44.04
N VAL A 69 -37.32 19.43 -44.58
CA VAL A 69 -36.91 18.05 -44.23
C VAL A 69 -36.26 17.32 -45.40
N GLN A 70 -35.81 18.04 -46.44
CA GLN A 70 -35.22 17.42 -47.64
C GLN A 70 -33.83 16.80 -47.40
N ASP A 71 -33.13 17.33 -46.39
CA ASP A 71 -31.75 17.00 -46.03
C ASP A 71 -31.68 16.18 -44.72
N GLU A 72 -32.83 15.91 -44.07
CA GLU A 72 -32.93 14.99 -42.93
C GLU A 72 -32.72 13.54 -43.42
N PRO A 73 -31.79 12.76 -42.83
CA PRO A 73 -31.57 11.38 -43.23
C PRO A 73 -32.80 10.51 -42.90
N VAL A 74 -33.06 9.53 -43.75
CA VAL A 74 -33.96 8.42 -43.39
C VAL A 74 -33.14 7.47 -42.53
N ARG A 75 -33.03 7.77 -41.22
CA ARG A 75 -32.57 6.85 -40.17
C ARG A 75 -33.29 5.50 -40.30
N ASP A 76 -32.76 4.41 -39.77
CA ASP A 76 -33.52 3.16 -39.68
C ASP A 76 -34.63 3.27 -38.60
N VAL A 77 -35.38 2.20 -38.36
CA VAL A 77 -36.32 2.11 -37.23
C VAL A 77 -35.59 1.63 -35.98
N ASP A 78 -34.68 0.68 -36.14
CA ASP A 78 -33.92 0.10 -35.03
C ASP A 78 -32.95 1.16 -34.46
N GLU A 79 -32.22 1.87 -35.33
CA GLU A 79 -31.43 3.09 -35.02
C GLU A 79 -32.25 4.16 -34.29
N LEU A 80 -33.48 4.41 -34.74
CA LEU A 80 -34.39 5.38 -34.10
C LEU A 80 -34.97 4.92 -32.76
N SER A 81 -34.87 3.64 -32.45
CA SER A 81 -35.30 3.08 -31.17
C SER A 81 -34.15 3.20 -30.16
N VAL A 82 -32.92 2.85 -30.57
CA VAL A 82 -31.70 3.09 -29.78
C VAL A 82 -31.53 4.59 -29.48
N ASP A 83 -31.72 5.48 -30.48
CA ASP A 83 -31.76 6.94 -30.31
C ASP A 83 -32.77 7.43 -29.24
N ILE A 84 -33.77 6.61 -28.86
CA ILE A 84 -34.86 6.98 -27.94
C ILE A 84 -34.72 6.32 -26.58
N PHE A 85 -34.27 5.07 -26.53
CA PHE A 85 -34.05 4.30 -25.29
C PHE A 85 -32.64 4.48 -24.71
N ASN A 86 -31.69 5.07 -25.43
CA ASN A 86 -30.41 5.48 -24.85
C ASN A 86 -30.65 6.62 -23.83
N TYR A 87 -30.71 6.26 -22.56
CA TYR A 87 -30.84 7.16 -21.43
C TYR A 87 -29.44 7.41 -20.84
N GLU A 88 -29.08 8.68 -20.59
CA GLU A 88 -27.85 8.95 -19.83
C GLU A 88 -28.12 8.59 -18.37
N GLU A 89 -27.63 7.44 -17.90
CA GLU A 89 -27.88 6.92 -16.55
C GLU A 89 -26.65 6.90 -15.68
N THR A 90 -26.91 7.00 -14.38
CA THR A 90 -25.88 7.13 -13.36
C THR A 90 -25.39 5.75 -12.95
N THR A 91 -24.11 5.48 -13.18
CA THR A 91 -23.46 4.22 -12.79
C THR A 91 -23.63 3.96 -11.28
N GLU A 92 -24.09 2.78 -10.92
CA GLU A 92 -24.23 2.34 -9.52
C GLU A 92 -22.99 1.54 -9.07
N VAL A 93 -22.62 1.67 -7.79
CA VAL A 93 -21.53 0.91 -7.17
C VAL A 93 -22.05 0.10 -6.00
N TYR A 94 -21.56 -1.13 -5.87
CA TYR A 94 -21.88 -2.09 -4.83
C TYR A 94 -20.60 -2.55 -4.10
N PHE A 95 -20.68 -2.67 -2.78
CA PHE A 95 -19.76 -3.42 -1.94
C PHE A 95 -19.84 -4.93 -2.24
N ALA A 96 -18.95 -5.71 -1.63
CA ALA A 96 -19.06 -7.17 -1.62
C ALA A 96 -20.42 -7.62 -1.04
N GLY A 97 -20.93 -8.75 -1.54
CA GLY A 97 -22.21 -9.31 -1.08
C GLY A 97 -23.46 -8.57 -1.58
N ASP A 98 -23.32 -7.75 -2.63
CA ASP A 98 -24.38 -6.97 -3.28
C ASP A 98 -25.01 -5.89 -2.38
N GLU A 99 -24.26 -5.35 -1.41
CA GLU A 99 -24.69 -4.15 -0.65
C GLU A 99 -24.40 -2.87 -1.45
N TYR A 100 -25.45 -2.11 -1.76
CA TYR A 100 -25.37 -0.89 -2.54
C TYR A 100 -24.57 0.22 -1.83
N LEU A 101 -23.44 0.63 -2.40
CA LEU A 101 -22.58 1.72 -1.93
C LEU A 101 -23.14 3.08 -2.35
N GLY A 102 -23.51 3.21 -3.63
CA GLY A 102 -24.08 4.45 -4.15
C GLY A 102 -23.75 4.76 -5.60
N ASP A 103 -24.41 5.81 -6.11
CA ASP A 103 -24.18 6.38 -7.45
C ASP A 103 -22.77 6.96 -7.60
N LEU A 104 -22.09 6.73 -8.73
CA LEU A 104 -20.92 7.52 -9.11
C LEU A 104 -21.32 8.98 -9.42
N PRO A 105 -20.52 10.00 -9.02
CA PRO A 105 -20.83 11.40 -9.30
C PRO A 105 -20.99 11.74 -10.80
N SER A 106 -22.23 11.88 -11.27
CA SER A 106 -22.58 12.29 -12.65
C SER A 106 -23.08 13.74 -12.72
N PRO A 107 -22.88 14.48 -13.84
CA PRO A 107 -23.48 15.80 -14.08
C PRO A 107 -25.02 15.83 -14.11
N LEU A 108 -25.67 14.67 -14.27
CA LEU A 108 -27.12 14.47 -14.30
C LEU A 108 -27.47 13.14 -13.60
N GLU A 109 -28.26 13.20 -12.55
CA GLU A 109 -28.86 12.01 -11.92
C GLU A 109 -30.10 11.57 -12.72
N ARG A 110 -30.10 10.30 -13.13
CA ARG A 110 -31.22 9.58 -13.76
C ARG A 110 -31.12 8.10 -13.41
N ARG A 111 -32.27 7.47 -13.23
CA ARG A 111 -32.48 6.01 -13.22
C ARG A 111 -33.72 5.68 -14.06
N GLU A 112 -33.68 4.60 -14.83
CA GLU A 112 -34.82 3.94 -15.48
C GLU A 112 -35.85 3.48 -14.43
N VAL A 113 -37.11 3.45 -14.82
CA VAL A 113 -38.17 2.72 -14.14
C VAL A 113 -39.25 2.31 -15.16
N ASP A 114 -39.73 1.06 -15.11
CA ASP A 114 -40.84 0.62 -15.96
C ASP A 114 -42.10 1.48 -15.72
N LEU A 115 -42.90 1.71 -16.75
CA LEU A 115 -44.16 2.45 -16.62
C LEU A 115 -45.14 1.78 -15.64
N GLU A 116 -45.10 0.46 -15.47
CA GLU A 116 -45.94 -0.24 -14.47
C GLU A 116 -45.49 -0.01 -13.01
N ASN A 117 -44.25 0.45 -12.82
CA ASN A 117 -43.68 0.84 -11.54
C ASN A 117 -43.80 2.36 -11.27
N ILE A 118 -44.42 3.14 -12.16
CA ILE A 118 -44.73 4.56 -11.94
C ILE A 118 -46.16 4.75 -11.42
N SER A 119 -46.36 5.66 -10.45
CA SER A 119 -47.69 5.98 -9.91
C SER A 119 -48.67 6.41 -11.00
N ASP A 120 -49.83 5.74 -11.00
CA ASP A 120 -51.05 6.08 -11.76
C ASP A 120 -51.37 7.58 -11.68
N HIS A 121 -51.10 8.22 -10.53
CA HIS A 121 -51.32 9.66 -10.36
C HIS A 121 -50.35 10.52 -11.19
N LEU A 122 -49.08 10.12 -11.34
CA LEU A 122 -48.09 10.84 -12.15
C LEU A 122 -48.40 10.68 -13.65
N VAL A 123 -48.67 9.45 -14.09
CA VAL A 123 -49.11 9.13 -15.46
C VAL A 123 -50.31 10.01 -15.86
N ASN A 124 -51.38 10.01 -15.06
CA ASN A 124 -52.56 10.81 -15.33
C ASN A 124 -52.31 12.33 -15.20
N ALA A 125 -51.38 12.76 -14.33
CA ALA A 125 -50.99 14.17 -14.19
C ALA A 125 -50.25 14.70 -15.43
N VAL A 126 -49.30 13.93 -15.98
CA VAL A 126 -48.54 14.26 -17.19
C VAL A 126 -49.46 14.29 -18.41
N ILE A 127 -50.28 13.26 -18.63
CA ILE A 127 -51.23 13.20 -19.76
C ILE A 127 -52.23 14.36 -19.69
N ALA A 128 -52.78 14.69 -18.52
CA ALA A 128 -53.69 15.83 -18.38
C ALA A 128 -53.04 17.20 -18.70
N THR A 129 -51.70 17.27 -18.71
CA THR A 129 -50.93 18.50 -18.62
C THR A 129 -50.17 18.83 -19.89
N GLU A 130 -49.45 17.86 -20.42
CA GLU A 130 -48.65 18.03 -21.63
C GLU A 130 -49.40 17.59 -22.88
N ASP A 131 -50.27 16.55 -22.80
CA ASP A 131 -50.99 16.05 -23.98
C ASP A 131 -52.39 15.45 -23.69
N GLU A 132 -53.40 16.33 -23.57
CA GLU A 132 -54.80 15.95 -23.26
C GLU A 132 -55.47 15.03 -24.32
N TYR A 133 -54.79 14.70 -25.43
CA TYR A 133 -55.25 13.79 -26.48
C TYR A 133 -54.24 12.69 -26.84
N PHE A 134 -53.27 12.36 -25.97
CA PHE A 134 -52.18 11.44 -26.27
C PHE A 134 -52.64 10.14 -26.97
N PHE A 135 -53.59 9.41 -26.38
CA PHE A 135 -54.15 8.18 -26.95
C PHE A 135 -55.13 8.37 -28.15
N GLU A 136 -55.40 9.61 -28.60
CA GLU A 136 -56.26 9.89 -29.77
C GLU A 136 -55.49 10.22 -31.07
N HIS A 137 -54.17 10.46 -31.03
CA HIS A 137 -53.41 10.97 -32.18
C HIS A 137 -52.26 10.06 -32.62
N ASP A 138 -51.90 10.15 -33.91
CA ASP A 138 -50.72 9.53 -34.51
C ASP A 138 -49.56 10.58 -34.55
N GLY A 139 -48.79 10.66 -33.47
CA GLY A 139 -47.61 11.54 -33.28
C GLY A 139 -47.88 13.04 -33.13
N ILE A 140 -48.91 13.59 -33.80
CA ILE A 140 -49.20 15.03 -33.81
C ILE A 140 -50.70 15.32 -33.71
N VAL A 141 -51.07 16.43 -33.04
CA VAL A 141 -52.46 16.94 -33.03
C VAL A 141 -52.67 17.96 -34.18
N PRO A 142 -53.32 17.61 -35.31
CA PRO A 142 -53.37 18.50 -36.48
C PRO A 142 -54.20 19.78 -36.24
N LYS A 143 -55.13 19.73 -35.28
CA LYS A 143 -55.92 20.86 -34.79
C LYS A 143 -55.09 21.84 -33.94
N ALA A 144 -53.95 21.41 -33.40
CA ALA A 144 -53.01 22.27 -32.68
C ALA A 144 -52.03 22.92 -33.67
N LEU A 145 -51.43 22.13 -34.57
CA LEU A 145 -50.53 22.63 -35.62
C LEU A 145 -51.20 23.72 -36.49
N MET A 146 -52.41 23.48 -37.00
CA MET A 146 -53.17 24.46 -37.78
C MET A 146 -53.60 25.70 -36.98
N ARG A 147 -53.66 25.59 -35.64
CA ARG A 147 -53.97 26.70 -34.72
C ARG A 147 -52.73 27.55 -34.47
N ALA A 148 -51.58 26.91 -34.22
CA ALA A 148 -50.29 27.57 -34.06
C ALA A 148 -49.93 28.40 -35.29
N VAL A 149 -49.97 27.80 -36.49
CA VAL A 149 -49.74 28.52 -37.78
C VAL A 149 -50.67 29.72 -37.96
N TYR A 150 -51.93 29.63 -37.50
CA TYR A 150 -52.87 30.75 -37.54
C TYR A 150 -52.58 31.82 -36.46
N GLN A 151 -52.22 31.41 -35.23
CA GLN A 151 -51.83 32.31 -34.14
C GLN A 151 -50.62 33.15 -34.55
N ASP A 152 -49.61 32.49 -35.11
CA ASP A 152 -48.37 33.10 -35.58
C ASP A 152 -48.62 34.12 -36.70
N PHE A 153 -49.34 33.70 -37.76
CA PHE A 153 -49.78 34.61 -38.83
C PHE A 153 -50.66 35.78 -38.34
N SER A 154 -51.28 35.66 -37.16
CA SER A 154 -52.14 36.71 -36.58
C SER A 154 -51.44 37.64 -35.58
N ASN A 155 -50.15 37.41 -35.28
CA ASN A 155 -49.43 38.04 -34.17
C ASN A 155 -50.20 37.96 -32.84
N ALA A 156 -50.70 36.76 -32.49
CA ALA A 156 -51.38 36.54 -31.22
C ALA A 156 -50.41 36.71 -30.04
N ALA A 157 -50.79 37.48 -29.02
CA ALA A 157 -49.96 37.76 -27.84
C ALA A 157 -49.75 36.55 -26.89
N THR A 158 -50.16 35.35 -27.32
CA THR A 158 -49.96 34.07 -26.62
C THR A 158 -50.02 32.96 -27.67
N GLN A 159 -48.87 32.39 -28.04
CA GLN A 159 -48.85 31.07 -28.66
C GLN A 159 -49.31 30.06 -27.60
N THR A 160 -50.25 29.17 -27.94
CA THR A 160 -50.58 28.04 -27.07
C THR A 160 -49.64 26.90 -27.40
N GLY A 161 -48.89 26.43 -26.40
CA GLY A 161 -48.18 25.15 -26.49
C GLY A 161 -49.11 24.06 -26.99
N GLY A 162 -48.60 23.24 -27.90
CA GLY A 162 -49.34 22.21 -28.61
C GLY A 162 -48.42 21.26 -29.36
N SER A 163 -47.21 21.07 -28.81
CA SER A 163 -46.40 19.89 -29.07
C SER A 163 -47.00 18.72 -28.29
N THR A 164 -46.88 17.52 -28.82
CA THR A 164 -47.29 16.27 -28.18
C THR A 164 -46.19 15.70 -27.29
N LEU A 165 -46.49 14.70 -26.45
CA LEU A 165 -45.44 14.00 -25.66
C LEU A 165 -44.34 13.43 -26.58
N THR A 166 -44.74 12.76 -27.66
CA THR A 166 -43.83 12.19 -28.68
C THR A 166 -42.98 13.25 -29.39
N GLN A 167 -43.51 14.48 -29.57
CA GLN A 167 -42.69 15.60 -30.04
C GLN A 167 -41.69 16.10 -28.99
N GLN A 168 -42.02 16.05 -27.70
CA GLN A 168 -41.08 16.42 -26.64
C GLN A 168 -39.96 15.41 -26.50
N LEU A 169 -40.27 14.10 -26.60
CA LEU A 169 -39.33 12.99 -26.63
C LEU A 169 -38.31 13.12 -27.77
N VAL A 170 -38.80 13.21 -29.02
CA VAL A 170 -37.98 13.42 -30.23
C VAL A 170 -37.17 14.72 -30.19
N LYS A 171 -37.65 15.75 -29.47
CA LYS A 171 -36.96 17.04 -29.27
C LYS A 171 -35.91 16.99 -28.15
N ASN A 172 -35.89 15.94 -27.31
CA ASN A 172 -34.88 15.74 -26.26
C ASN A 172 -33.72 14.90 -26.80
N GLN A 173 -34.00 13.70 -27.33
CA GLN A 173 -32.95 12.74 -27.73
C GLN A 173 -32.51 12.90 -29.20
N VAL A 174 -33.44 12.66 -30.12
CA VAL A 174 -33.16 12.42 -31.55
C VAL A 174 -32.62 13.68 -32.29
N LEU A 175 -32.81 14.88 -31.72
CA LEU A 175 -32.54 16.15 -32.40
C LEU A 175 -31.70 17.11 -31.55
N SER A 176 -30.73 17.76 -32.20
CA SER A 176 -29.87 18.78 -31.57
C SER A 176 -30.65 19.98 -31.01
N SER A 177 -30.03 20.71 -30.09
CA SER A 177 -30.67 21.82 -29.36
C SER A 177 -31.00 23.07 -30.19
N GLU A 178 -30.59 23.15 -31.46
CA GLU A 178 -30.75 24.35 -32.31
C GLU A 178 -32.23 24.69 -32.61
N VAL A 179 -32.70 25.88 -32.24
CA VAL A 179 -34.10 26.29 -32.46
C VAL A 179 -34.31 26.85 -33.88
N THR A 180 -34.34 25.96 -34.88
CA THR A 180 -34.61 26.29 -36.29
C THR A 180 -36.02 25.86 -36.75
N HIS A 181 -36.51 26.45 -37.85
CA HIS A 181 -37.76 25.99 -38.48
C HIS A 181 -37.61 24.58 -39.07
N ASP A 182 -36.42 24.29 -39.58
CA ASP A 182 -35.97 23.06 -40.21
C ASP A 182 -36.02 21.93 -39.16
N ARG A 183 -35.40 22.12 -37.98
CA ARG A 183 -35.52 21.18 -36.86
C ARG A 183 -36.96 20.99 -36.41
N LYS A 184 -37.79 22.04 -36.31
CA LYS A 184 -39.21 21.87 -35.92
C LYS A 184 -40.04 21.14 -36.99
N ALA A 185 -39.59 21.10 -38.25
CA ALA A 185 -40.18 20.25 -39.28
C ALA A 185 -39.71 18.79 -39.17
N ALA A 186 -38.42 18.56 -38.88
CA ALA A 186 -37.88 17.23 -38.56
C ALA A 186 -38.56 16.63 -37.31
N GLU A 187 -38.73 17.40 -36.25
CA GLU A 187 -39.43 17.02 -35.01
C GLU A 187 -40.88 16.55 -35.28
N ILE A 188 -41.59 17.21 -36.20
CA ILE A 188 -42.92 16.80 -36.66
C ILE A 188 -42.86 15.49 -37.46
N LEU A 189 -41.87 15.34 -38.35
CA LEU A 189 -41.71 14.15 -39.21
C LEU A 189 -41.33 12.91 -38.40
N LEU A 190 -40.40 13.06 -37.47
CA LEU A 190 -39.87 11.99 -36.62
C LEU A 190 -40.89 11.58 -35.55
N ALA A 191 -41.59 12.52 -34.90
CA ALA A 191 -42.69 12.16 -33.98
C ALA A 191 -43.85 11.43 -34.69
N MET A 192 -44.12 11.77 -35.97
CA MET A 192 -45.05 10.99 -36.80
C MET A 192 -44.51 9.63 -37.24
N ARG A 193 -43.20 9.37 -37.10
CA ARG A 193 -42.55 8.09 -37.46
C ARG A 193 -42.43 7.16 -36.26
N VAL A 194 -42.04 7.69 -35.09
CA VAL A 194 -42.02 6.99 -33.80
C VAL A 194 -43.34 6.27 -33.56
N GLU A 195 -44.46 6.98 -33.72
CA GLU A 195 -45.82 6.42 -33.60
C GLU A 195 -46.28 5.50 -34.75
N GLN A 196 -45.36 5.01 -35.57
CA GLN A 196 -45.61 3.92 -36.52
C GLN A 196 -44.89 2.62 -36.14
N PHE A 197 -44.03 2.64 -35.12
CA PHE A 197 -43.30 1.47 -34.64
C PHE A 197 -43.37 1.26 -33.12
N MET A 198 -43.34 2.32 -32.30
CA MET A 198 -43.56 2.23 -30.85
C MET A 198 -45.06 2.24 -30.48
N GLU A 199 -45.42 1.52 -29.44
CA GLU A 199 -46.72 1.61 -28.76
C GLU A 199 -46.80 2.87 -27.86
N LYS A 200 -48.00 3.20 -27.37
CA LYS A 200 -48.23 4.43 -26.60
C LYS A 200 -47.58 4.43 -25.24
N ASP A 201 -47.46 3.25 -24.65
CA ASP A 201 -47.01 3.08 -23.28
C ASP A 201 -45.47 3.20 -23.24
N GLU A 202 -44.75 2.54 -24.16
CA GLU A 202 -43.31 2.73 -24.45
C GLU A 202 -42.92 4.22 -24.66
N ILE A 203 -43.73 4.98 -25.41
CA ILE A 203 -43.48 6.43 -25.64
C ILE A 203 -43.64 7.26 -24.35
N LEU A 204 -44.52 6.83 -23.45
CA LEU A 204 -44.77 7.51 -22.18
C LEU A 204 -43.69 7.18 -21.14
N GLU A 205 -43.27 5.93 -21.09
CA GLU A 205 -42.14 5.38 -20.32
C GLU A 205 -40.85 6.16 -20.64
N ALA A 206 -40.42 6.15 -21.91
CA ALA A 206 -39.26 6.89 -22.38
C ALA A 206 -39.37 8.41 -22.11
N TYR A 207 -40.57 9.00 -22.27
CA TYR A 207 -40.76 10.41 -21.89
C TYR A 207 -40.55 10.65 -20.39
N LEU A 208 -41.04 9.75 -19.54
CA LEU A 208 -40.94 9.86 -18.08
C LEU A 208 -39.50 9.66 -17.58
N ASN A 209 -38.73 8.75 -18.20
CA ASN A 209 -37.33 8.47 -17.83
C ASN A 209 -36.36 9.54 -18.41
N ILE A 210 -36.67 10.15 -19.55
CA ILE A 210 -35.81 11.18 -20.15
C ILE A 210 -36.00 12.59 -19.56
N VAL A 211 -37.23 12.98 -19.21
CA VAL A 211 -37.57 14.40 -19.07
C VAL A 211 -36.87 15.07 -17.86
N PRO A 212 -36.26 16.25 -18.01
CA PRO A 212 -35.60 16.94 -16.91
C PRO A 212 -36.60 17.54 -15.92
N PHE A 213 -36.43 17.22 -14.64
CA PHE A 213 -37.29 17.69 -13.54
C PHE A 213 -36.66 18.82 -12.71
N GLY A 214 -35.34 19.02 -12.80
CA GLY A 214 -34.70 20.26 -12.37
C GLY A 214 -33.53 20.02 -11.41
N ARG A 215 -33.80 20.12 -10.10
CA ARG A 215 -32.80 19.85 -9.05
C ARG A 215 -33.40 19.05 -7.89
N ASN A 216 -32.57 18.20 -7.29
CA ASN A 216 -32.84 17.42 -6.08
C ASN A 216 -32.48 18.21 -4.80
N ALA A 217 -32.65 17.56 -3.63
CA ALA A 217 -32.29 18.14 -2.33
C ALA A 217 -30.78 18.35 -2.10
N ASN A 218 -29.92 17.65 -2.86
CA ASN A 218 -28.48 17.89 -2.90
C ASN A 218 -28.09 19.02 -3.87
N GLY A 219 -29.07 19.66 -4.51
CA GLY A 219 -28.86 20.71 -5.52
C GLY A 219 -28.34 20.23 -6.87
N ARG A 220 -28.10 18.91 -7.05
CA ARG A 220 -27.68 18.27 -8.30
C ARG A 220 -28.83 18.25 -9.32
N GLN A 221 -28.53 17.99 -10.59
CA GLN A 221 -29.54 18.00 -11.66
C GLN A 221 -30.23 16.64 -11.75
N VAL A 222 -31.56 16.62 -11.93
CA VAL A 222 -32.35 15.38 -12.07
C VAL A 222 -33.17 15.34 -13.35
N ALA A 223 -33.15 14.17 -13.99
CA ALA A 223 -34.08 13.74 -15.03
C ALA A 223 -34.61 12.34 -14.68
N GLY A 224 -35.74 11.95 -15.26
CA GLY A 224 -36.37 10.66 -14.93
C GLY A 224 -37.35 10.75 -13.77
N ALA A 225 -38.44 9.98 -13.85
CA ALA A 225 -39.54 10.04 -12.88
C ALA A 225 -39.12 9.52 -11.49
N GLU A 226 -38.29 8.48 -11.45
CA GLU A 226 -37.80 7.87 -10.21
C GLU A 226 -36.82 8.79 -9.49
N ALA A 227 -35.74 9.23 -10.15
CA ALA A 227 -34.77 10.18 -9.58
C ALA A 227 -35.42 11.51 -9.16
N ALA A 228 -36.48 11.97 -9.85
CA ALA A 228 -37.26 13.14 -9.43
C ALA A 228 -38.19 12.88 -8.23
N ALA A 229 -38.70 11.65 -8.05
CA ALA A 229 -39.50 11.28 -6.88
C ALA A 229 -38.60 11.14 -5.64
N GLN A 230 -37.53 10.36 -5.76
CA GLN A 230 -36.55 10.12 -4.70
C GLN A 230 -35.85 11.42 -4.31
N GLY A 231 -35.23 12.12 -5.26
CA GLY A 231 -34.44 13.33 -5.02
C GLY A 231 -35.23 14.56 -4.57
N ILE A 232 -36.57 14.54 -4.60
CA ILE A 232 -37.41 15.66 -4.15
C ILE A 232 -38.28 15.32 -2.94
N PHE A 233 -38.79 14.10 -2.86
CA PHE A 233 -39.74 13.68 -1.83
C PHE A 233 -39.29 12.48 -0.99
N GLY A 234 -38.17 11.83 -1.31
CA GLY A 234 -37.66 10.66 -0.57
C GLY A 234 -38.57 9.44 -0.67
N VAL A 235 -39.29 9.28 -1.78
CA VAL A 235 -40.20 8.16 -2.08
C VAL A 235 -40.00 7.69 -3.51
N SER A 236 -40.36 6.44 -3.80
CA SER A 236 -40.36 5.93 -5.18
C SER A 236 -41.45 6.61 -6.03
N SER A 237 -41.26 6.67 -7.35
CA SER A 237 -42.27 7.19 -8.29
C SER A 237 -43.57 6.38 -8.25
N SER A 238 -43.51 5.11 -7.84
CA SER A 238 -44.65 4.24 -7.52
C SER A 238 -45.54 4.78 -6.39
N GLU A 239 -44.96 5.46 -5.40
CA GLU A 239 -45.64 5.88 -4.16
C GLU A 239 -46.21 7.30 -4.21
N LEU A 240 -45.92 8.06 -5.29
CA LEU A 240 -46.30 9.46 -5.43
C LEU A 240 -47.82 9.68 -5.28
N ASN A 241 -48.19 10.49 -4.28
CA ASN A 241 -49.56 10.91 -4.05
C ASN A 241 -50.03 12.00 -5.05
N ILE A 242 -51.33 12.28 -5.10
CA ILE A 242 -51.93 13.24 -6.06
C ILE A 242 -51.21 14.61 -6.11
N PRO A 243 -51.00 15.33 -4.99
CA PRO A 243 -50.28 16.61 -5.05
C PRO A 243 -48.79 16.47 -5.41
N GLN A 244 -48.06 15.46 -4.91
CA GLN A 244 -46.66 15.20 -5.31
C GLN A 244 -46.54 14.93 -6.82
N ALA A 245 -47.37 14.02 -7.35
CA ALA A 245 -47.45 13.69 -8.76
C ALA A 245 -47.81 14.91 -9.63
N ALA A 246 -48.77 15.73 -9.19
CA ALA A 246 -49.15 16.96 -9.87
C ALA A 246 -48.07 18.05 -9.81
N PHE A 247 -47.20 18.03 -8.80
CA PHE A 247 -46.04 18.90 -8.70
C PHE A 247 -44.95 18.46 -9.69
N ILE A 248 -44.59 17.17 -9.72
CA ILE A 248 -43.60 16.60 -10.65
C ILE A 248 -44.01 16.79 -12.11
N ALA A 249 -45.23 16.40 -12.49
CA ALA A 249 -45.80 16.67 -13.82
C ALA A 249 -45.88 18.18 -14.17
N GLY A 250 -45.79 19.04 -13.16
CA GLY A 250 -45.66 20.47 -13.33
C GLY A 250 -44.28 20.90 -13.85
N MET A 251 -43.20 20.25 -13.44
CA MET A 251 -41.83 20.78 -13.61
C MET A 251 -41.28 20.83 -15.04
N PRO A 252 -41.51 19.85 -15.95
CA PRO A 252 -40.92 19.82 -17.30
C PRO A 252 -41.05 21.10 -18.14
N GLN A 253 -42.08 21.91 -17.92
CA GLN A 253 -42.27 23.18 -18.64
C GLN A 253 -41.18 24.23 -18.30
N SER A 254 -40.60 24.22 -17.09
CA SER A 254 -39.56 25.16 -16.66
C SER A 254 -38.78 24.61 -15.45
N PRO A 255 -37.99 23.53 -15.61
CA PRO A 255 -37.54 22.68 -14.50
C PRO A 255 -36.85 23.46 -13.36
N PHE A 256 -35.79 24.21 -13.66
CA PHE A 256 -35.06 25.03 -12.67
C PHE A 256 -35.89 26.14 -12.00
N SER A 257 -37.00 26.56 -12.63
CA SER A 257 -37.93 27.54 -12.05
C SER A 257 -38.97 26.91 -11.13
N TYR A 258 -39.28 25.62 -11.32
CA TYR A 258 -40.35 24.93 -10.60
C TYR A 258 -39.86 23.94 -9.54
N THR A 259 -38.63 23.37 -9.66
CA THR A 259 -37.96 22.64 -8.58
C THR A 259 -37.95 23.46 -7.28
N PRO A 260 -38.15 22.85 -6.10
CA PRO A 260 -38.15 23.56 -4.83
C PRO A 260 -36.75 23.93 -4.34
N PHE A 261 -35.67 23.38 -4.91
CA PHE A 261 -34.29 23.55 -4.41
C PHE A 261 -33.45 24.54 -5.22
N LEU A 262 -32.43 25.09 -4.56
CA LEU A 262 -31.34 25.87 -5.14
C LEU A 262 -30.19 24.96 -5.60
N GLY A 263 -29.16 25.55 -6.22
CA GLY A 263 -27.92 24.83 -6.54
C GLY A 263 -27.06 24.48 -5.32
N SER A 264 -27.43 24.96 -4.13
CA SER A 264 -26.84 24.67 -2.82
C SER A 264 -27.61 23.58 -2.04
N GLY A 265 -28.59 22.92 -2.66
CA GLY A 265 -29.53 22.02 -1.97
C GLY A 265 -30.58 22.70 -1.08
N GLU A 266 -30.38 23.98 -0.74
CA GLU A 266 -31.33 24.73 0.09
C GLU A 266 -32.72 24.88 -0.55
N VAL A 267 -33.78 24.68 0.24
CA VAL A 267 -35.17 24.92 -0.17
C VAL A 267 -35.44 26.41 -0.39
N LYS A 268 -36.03 26.75 -1.54
CA LYS A 268 -36.38 28.13 -1.92
C LYS A 268 -37.42 28.75 -0.97
N GLU A 269 -37.12 29.96 -0.47
CA GLU A 269 -38.08 30.80 0.27
C GLU A 269 -39.38 31.04 -0.52
N ASP A 270 -39.26 31.20 -1.85
CA ASP A 270 -40.38 31.37 -2.78
C ASP A 270 -40.54 30.15 -3.70
N MET A 271 -41.69 29.48 -3.57
CA MET A 271 -42.14 28.38 -4.43
C MET A 271 -43.42 28.72 -5.21
N GLU A 272 -43.86 30.00 -5.23
CA GLU A 272 -45.13 30.42 -5.83
C GLU A 272 -45.23 30.00 -7.31
N ALA A 273 -44.12 29.98 -8.04
CA ALA A 273 -44.06 29.53 -9.43
C ALA A 273 -44.42 28.04 -9.59
N GLY A 274 -43.81 27.16 -8.79
CA GLY A 274 -44.06 25.71 -8.80
C GLY A 274 -45.45 25.35 -8.28
N LEU A 275 -45.87 25.97 -7.18
CA LEU A 275 -47.19 25.72 -6.55
C LEU A 275 -48.36 26.19 -7.44
N ASN A 276 -48.23 27.30 -8.16
CA ASN A 276 -49.22 27.72 -9.18
C ASN A 276 -49.25 26.76 -10.38
N ARG A 277 -48.11 26.19 -10.77
CA ARG A 277 -48.02 25.19 -11.84
C ARG A 277 -48.67 23.87 -11.40
N MET A 278 -48.38 23.35 -10.20
CA MET A 278 -49.09 22.21 -9.59
C MET A 278 -50.60 22.44 -9.53
N SER A 279 -51.05 23.61 -9.05
CA SER A 279 -52.48 23.98 -9.02
C SER A 279 -53.11 23.97 -10.42
N THR A 280 -52.32 24.23 -11.47
CA THR A 280 -52.76 24.15 -12.87
C THR A 280 -52.86 22.70 -13.35
N VAL A 281 -51.95 21.81 -12.92
CA VAL A 281 -51.99 20.36 -13.17
C VAL A 281 -53.20 19.72 -12.51
N LEU A 282 -53.42 19.94 -11.21
CA LEU A 282 -54.57 19.43 -10.46
C LEU A 282 -55.91 19.82 -11.13
N ASN A 283 -56.05 21.08 -11.55
CA ASN A 283 -57.23 21.58 -12.27
C ASN A 283 -57.42 20.87 -13.63
N ARG A 284 -56.33 20.49 -14.31
CA ARG A 284 -56.39 19.72 -15.56
C ARG A 284 -56.77 18.25 -15.32
N MET A 285 -56.26 17.62 -14.26
CA MET A 285 -56.64 16.26 -13.86
C MET A 285 -58.13 16.19 -13.51
N HIS A 286 -58.60 17.11 -12.66
CA HIS A 286 -60.00 17.26 -12.25
C HIS A 286 -60.92 17.46 -13.47
N ARG A 287 -60.56 18.37 -14.38
CA ARG A 287 -61.36 18.66 -15.58
C ARG A 287 -61.46 17.52 -16.58
N HIS A 288 -60.52 16.58 -16.59
CA HIS A 288 -60.58 15.36 -17.40
C HIS A 288 -61.19 14.17 -16.66
N GLY A 289 -61.36 14.28 -15.33
CA GLY A 289 -62.02 13.28 -14.49
C GLY A 289 -61.08 12.21 -13.93
N TYR A 290 -59.76 12.47 -13.92
CA TYR A 290 -58.77 11.59 -13.29
C TYR A 290 -58.77 11.68 -11.75
N ILE A 291 -59.25 12.80 -11.20
CA ILE A 291 -59.48 13.00 -9.76
C ILE A 291 -60.87 13.61 -9.54
N THR A 292 -61.48 13.32 -8.39
CA THR A 292 -62.82 13.79 -8.00
C THR A 292 -62.81 15.22 -7.44
N ASP A 293 -64.00 15.77 -7.19
CA ASP A 293 -64.16 17.05 -6.50
C ASP A 293 -63.52 17.06 -5.10
N GLU A 294 -63.52 15.92 -4.38
CA GLU A 294 -63.04 15.79 -3.00
C GLU A 294 -61.51 15.70 -2.96
N GLU A 295 -60.91 14.85 -3.81
CA GLU A 295 -59.45 14.74 -3.98
C GLU A 295 -58.82 16.03 -4.54
N TYR A 296 -59.55 16.79 -5.38
CA TYR A 296 -59.09 18.08 -5.88
C TYR A 296 -59.10 19.20 -4.82
N GLU A 297 -60.09 19.21 -3.92
CA GLU A 297 -60.08 20.14 -2.78
C GLU A 297 -58.99 19.75 -1.76
N GLU A 298 -58.79 18.46 -1.49
CA GLU A 298 -57.73 17.95 -0.59
C GLU A 298 -56.31 18.23 -1.13
N ALA A 299 -56.04 17.97 -2.40
CA ALA A 299 -54.73 18.21 -3.02
C ALA A 299 -54.38 19.71 -3.20
N LEU A 300 -55.34 20.63 -3.05
CA LEU A 300 -55.10 22.08 -3.04
C LEU A 300 -54.79 22.64 -1.65
N ASP A 301 -55.29 22.00 -0.58
CA ASP A 301 -55.00 22.37 0.82
C ASP A 301 -53.72 21.66 1.36
N TYR A 302 -53.09 20.80 0.56
CA TYR A 302 -51.85 20.07 0.87
C TYR A 302 -50.59 20.96 0.78
N ASP A 303 -49.76 21.00 1.82
CA ASP A 303 -48.47 21.71 1.77
C ASP A 303 -47.35 20.77 1.29
N ILE A 304 -46.90 20.99 0.05
CA ILE A 304 -45.77 20.29 -0.56
C ILE A 304 -44.48 20.42 0.27
N ARG A 305 -44.31 21.50 1.03
CA ARG A 305 -43.09 21.74 1.83
C ARG A 305 -42.91 20.75 2.97
N ASP A 306 -44.00 20.28 3.56
CA ASP A 306 -43.99 19.25 4.60
C ASP A 306 -43.64 17.84 4.04
N SER A 307 -43.47 17.72 2.72
CA SER A 307 -43.13 16.47 2.01
C SER A 307 -41.75 16.46 1.36
N LEU A 308 -41.00 17.57 1.40
CA LEU A 308 -39.68 17.65 0.77
C LEU A 308 -38.66 16.83 1.56
N THR A 309 -37.83 16.06 0.85
CA THR A 309 -36.69 15.37 1.48
C THR A 309 -35.58 16.37 1.84
N GLY A 310 -34.73 15.97 2.80
CA GLY A 310 -33.49 16.68 3.11
C GLY A 310 -32.36 16.27 2.14
N PRO A 311 -31.23 17.01 2.13
CA PRO A 311 -30.03 16.51 1.50
C PRO A 311 -29.63 15.17 2.14
N THR A 312 -29.19 14.24 1.32
CA THR A 312 -28.65 12.93 1.73
C THR A 312 -27.18 12.93 1.29
N PRO A 313 -26.21 12.55 2.14
CA PRO A 313 -24.83 12.43 1.69
C PRO A 313 -24.75 11.56 0.44
N SER A 314 -23.82 11.88 -0.44
CA SER A 314 -23.51 11.01 -1.57
C SER A 314 -22.42 9.99 -1.21
N SER A 315 -22.36 8.92 -1.99
CA SER A 315 -21.26 7.95 -2.04
C SER A 315 -19.87 8.60 -1.86
N TYR A 316 -19.60 9.71 -2.56
CA TYR A 316 -18.33 10.44 -2.50
C TYR A 316 -18.12 11.23 -1.19
N GLU A 317 -19.17 11.56 -0.45
CA GLU A 317 -19.09 12.25 0.85
C GLU A 317 -18.97 11.26 2.03
N GLU A 318 -19.44 10.02 1.87
CA GLU A 318 -19.35 8.95 2.87
C GLU A 318 -18.12 8.03 2.63
N TYR A 319 -17.88 7.64 1.37
CA TYR A 319 -16.85 6.69 0.94
C TYR A 319 -15.89 7.28 -0.12
N PRO A 320 -15.29 8.48 0.08
CA PRO A 320 -14.51 9.18 -0.95
C PRO A 320 -13.36 8.35 -1.55
N PHE A 321 -12.54 7.73 -0.70
CA PHE A 321 -11.40 6.91 -1.14
C PHE A 321 -11.83 5.72 -2.01
N ILE A 322 -12.95 5.07 -1.69
CA ILE A 322 -13.50 3.99 -2.51
C ILE A 322 -14.02 4.56 -3.83
N VAL A 323 -14.83 5.61 -3.81
CA VAL A 323 -15.48 6.16 -5.01
C VAL A 323 -14.49 6.70 -6.04
N ASP A 324 -13.37 7.30 -5.62
CA ASP A 324 -12.31 7.68 -6.55
C ASP A 324 -11.52 6.47 -7.06
N THR A 325 -11.14 5.53 -6.19
CA THR A 325 -10.36 4.35 -6.59
C THR A 325 -11.15 3.41 -7.51
N VAL A 326 -12.46 3.27 -7.27
CA VAL A 326 -13.40 2.53 -8.13
C VAL A 326 -13.58 3.25 -9.47
N ARG A 327 -13.72 4.59 -9.48
CA ARG A 327 -13.83 5.35 -10.74
C ARG A 327 -12.59 5.17 -11.61
N ASP A 328 -11.40 5.29 -11.03
CA ASP A 328 -10.14 5.20 -11.77
C ASP A 328 -9.91 3.79 -12.32
N ARG A 329 -10.22 2.73 -11.55
CA ARG A 329 -10.15 1.34 -12.05
C ARG A 329 -11.21 1.06 -13.11
N ALA A 330 -12.45 1.49 -12.91
CA ALA A 330 -13.53 1.29 -13.87
C ALA A 330 -13.30 2.08 -15.18
N GLU A 331 -12.72 3.28 -15.13
CA GLU A 331 -12.32 4.02 -16.33
C GLU A 331 -11.27 3.23 -17.13
N GLN A 332 -10.31 2.58 -16.47
CA GLN A 332 -9.30 1.75 -17.14
C GLN A 332 -9.90 0.46 -17.74
N VAL A 333 -10.78 -0.24 -17.03
CA VAL A 333 -11.49 -1.43 -17.54
C VAL A 333 -12.37 -1.10 -18.75
N ILE A 334 -13.15 0.00 -18.68
CA ILE A 334 -13.99 0.45 -19.79
C ILE A 334 -13.12 0.95 -20.96
N PHE A 335 -11.97 1.58 -20.69
CA PHE A 335 -11.00 1.97 -21.72
C PHE A 335 -10.43 0.77 -22.48
N GLU A 336 -10.13 -0.34 -21.79
CA GLU A 336 -9.68 -1.59 -22.41
C GLU A 336 -10.81 -2.25 -23.21
N HIS A 337 -12.01 -2.33 -22.65
CA HIS A 337 -13.19 -2.87 -23.35
C HIS A 337 -13.52 -2.12 -24.65
N LEU A 338 -13.51 -0.78 -24.63
CA LEU A 338 -13.76 0.04 -25.82
C LEU A 338 -12.66 -0.09 -26.89
N LEU A 339 -11.43 -0.43 -26.51
CA LEU A 339 -10.36 -0.73 -27.46
C LEU A 339 -10.53 -2.12 -28.09
N GLU A 340 -11.02 -3.11 -27.35
CA GLU A 340 -11.36 -4.43 -27.88
C GLU A 340 -12.58 -4.38 -28.83
N GLU A 341 -13.64 -3.65 -28.46
CA GLU A 341 -14.86 -3.51 -29.28
C GLU A 341 -14.56 -2.94 -30.69
N ASP A 342 -13.70 -1.92 -30.75
CA ASP A 342 -13.30 -1.24 -32.00
C ASP A 342 -12.15 -1.93 -32.78
N ASP A 343 -11.58 -3.05 -32.30
CA ASP A 343 -10.41 -3.76 -32.89
C ASP A 343 -9.14 -2.86 -32.94
N VAL A 344 -8.87 -2.09 -31.86
CA VAL A 344 -7.80 -1.08 -31.78
C VAL A 344 -6.67 -1.47 -30.82
N VAL A 345 -5.60 -2.03 -31.40
CA VAL A 345 -4.32 -2.23 -30.70
C VAL A 345 -3.49 -0.93 -30.75
N LEU A 346 -3.32 -0.26 -29.60
CA LEU A 346 -2.56 1.01 -29.54
C LEU A 346 -1.07 0.84 -29.88
N GLU A 347 -0.46 -0.30 -29.57
CA GLU A 347 0.96 -0.55 -29.83
C GLU A 347 1.31 -0.62 -31.33
N ASP A 348 0.38 -1.12 -32.15
CA ASP A 348 0.52 -1.19 -33.62
C ASP A 348 0.54 0.21 -34.30
N ILE A 349 0.23 1.28 -33.54
CA ILE A 349 0.29 2.66 -34.03
C ILE A 349 1.75 3.17 -34.00
N GLU A 350 2.45 3.13 -35.14
CA GLU A 350 3.84 3.63 -35.29
C GLU A 350 4.03 5.13 -34.96
N ASP A 351 2.98 5.95 -35.03
CA ASP A 351 3.05 7.41 -34.85
C ASP A 351 2.66 7.81 -33.42
N GLU A 352 3.64 8.28 -32.65
CA GLU A 352 3.50 8.58 -31.22
C GLU A 352 2.46 9.68 -30.92
N GLU A 353 2.41 10.74 -31.74
CA GLU A 353 1.43 11.84 -31.56
C GLU A 353 0.01 11.32 -31.82
N TYR A 354 -0.15 10.41 -32.79
CA TYR A 354 -1.43 9.75 -33.06
C TYR A 354 -1.79 8.69 -32.01
N ARG A 355 -0.85 7.87 -31.52
CA ARG A 355 -1.10 6.88 -30.45
C ARG A 355 -1.58 7.57 -29.18
N GLN A 356 -0.86 8.61 -28.76
CA GLN A 356 -1.24 9.41 -27.59
C GLN A 356 -2.63 10.05 -27.78
N LEU A 357 -2.96 10.53 -28.99
CA LEU A 357 -4.27 11.07 -29.30
C LEU A 357 -5.38 10.01 -29.27
N GLN A 358 -5.15 8.78 -29.77
CA GLN A 358 -6.14 7.70 -29.64
C GLN A 358 -6.33 7.30 -28.17
N SER A 359 -5.26 7.07 -27.42
CA SER A 359 -5.34 6.77 -25.98
C SER A 359 -6.13 7.84 -25.21
N SER A 360 -5.86 9.13 -25.46
CA SER A 360 -6.61 10.23 -24.84
C SER A 360 -8.09 10.28 -25.25
N ASN A 361 -8.42 9.94 -26.50
CA ASN A 361 -9.81 9.88 -26.96
C ASN A 361 -10.57 8.72 -26.30
N TYR A 362 -9.98 7.52 -26.23
CA TYR A 362 -10.62 6.35 -25.62
C TYR A 362 -10.78 6.52 -24.11
N ARG A 363 -9.84 7.17 -23.40
CA ARG A 363 -10.02 7.51 -21.97
C ARG A 363 -11.15 8.51 -21.73
N GLU A 364 -11.28 9.53 -22.57
CA GLU A 364 -12.42 10.45 -22.46
C GLU A 364 -13.75 9.75 -22.81
N ALA A 365 -13.75 8.84 -23.80
CA ALA A 365 -14.93 8.02 -24.11
C ALA A 365 -15.31 7.09 -22.95
N ALA A 366 -14.34 6.43 -22.30
CA ALA A 366 -14.56 5.61 -21.13
C ALA A 366 -15.10 6.43 -19.95
N ARG A 367 -14.58 7.65 -19.73
CA ARG A 367 -15.08 8.59 -18.72
C ARG A 367 -16.49 9.09 -19.02
N GLU A 368 -16.81 9.43 -20.26
CA GLU A 368 -18.16 9.82 -20.65
C GLU A 368 -19.15 8.66 -20.50
N ALA A 369 -18.75 7.44 -20.87
CA ALA A 369 -19.53 6.23 -20.67
C ALA A 369 -19.77 5.94 -19.17
N LEU A 370 -18.73 5.99 -18.34
CA LEU A 370 -18.81 5.76 -16.89
C LEU A 370 -19.75 6.76 -16.18
N GLN A 371 -19.99 7.93 -16.76
CA GLN A 371 -20.93 8.95 -16.23
C GLN A 371 -22.35 8.87 -16.80
N ARG A 372 -22.59 8.04 -17.84
CA ARG A 372 -23.83 8.09 -18.65
C ARG A 372 -24.40 6.75 -19.11
N ASN A 373 -23.68 5.64 -19.05
CA ASN A 373 -24.17 4.36 -19.61
C ASN A 373 -24.90 3.50 -18.56
N GLY A 374 -25.03 3.96 -17.31
CA GLY A 374 -25.72 3.23 -16.24
C GLY A 374 -25.08 1.88 -15.92
N TYR A 375 -23.75 1.80 -15.87
CA TYR A 375 -23.07 0.55 -15.49
C TYR A 375 -23.42 0.16 -14.03
N VAL A 376 -23.31 -1.13 -13.72
CA VAL A 376 -23.38 -1.65 -12.36
C VAL A 376 -22.01 -2.24 -12.01
N ILE A 377 -21.34 -1.67 -11.00
CA ILE A 377 -19.99 -2.06 -10.60
C ILE A 377 -20.05 -2.78 -9.25
N HIS A 378 -19.69 -4.07 -9.24
CA HIS A 378 -19.53 -4.83 -8.00
C HIS A 378 -18.05 -4.79 -7.58
N THR A 379 -17.79 -4.43 -6.33
CA THR A 379 -16.45 -4.37 -5.75
C THR A 379 -16.19 -5.55 -4.80
N THR A 380 -14.93 -5.80 -4.49
CA THR A 380 -14.50 -6.79 -3.49
C THR A 380 -14.48 -6.25 -2.06
N ILE A 381 -14.78 -4.95 -1.85
CA ILE A 381 -14.66 -4.32 -0.53
C ILE A 381 -15.76 -4.83 0.39
N ASP A 382 -15.38 -5.44 1.51
CA ASP A 382 -16.31 -5.67 2.62
C ASP A 382 -16.54 -4.35 3.35
N LYS A 383 -17.81 -3.92 3.38
CA LYS A 383 -18.22 -2.63 3.93
C LYS A 383 -17.95 -2.53 5.43
N ASP A 384 -18.27 -3.57 6.20
CA ASP A 384 -18.22 -3.51 7.66
C ASP A 384 -16.76 -3.65 8.15
N ILE A 385 -15.92 -4.43 7.46
CA ILE A 385 -14.46 -4.44 7.68
C ILE A 385 -13.85 -3.07 7.34
N TYR A 386 -14.23 -2.46 6.20
CA TYR A 386 -13.73 -1.13 5.81
C TYR A 386 -14.13 -0.06 6.84
N ASP A 387 -15.40 0.01 7.22
CA ASP A 387 -15.89 0.97 8.23
C ASP A 387 -15.14 0.80 9.57
N ALA A 388 -14.94 -0.44 10.03
CA ALA A 388 -14.23 -0.74 11.28
C ALA A 388 -12.74 -0.34 11.21
N GLN A 389 -12.05 -0.60 10.09
CA GLN A 389 -10.65 -0.19 9.91
C GLN A 389 -10.51 1.34 9.82
N GLN A 390 -11.46 2.04 9.19
CA GLN A 390 -11.48 3.50 9.19
C GLN A 390 -11.75 4.10 10.58
N GLU A 391 -12.59 3.47 11.42
CA GLU A 391 -12.80 3.88 12.82
C GLU A 391 -11.52 3.65 13.67
N ALA A 392 -10.84 2.52 13.51
CA ALA A 392 -9.57 2.24 14.19
C ALA A 392 -8.46 3.27 13.87
N VAL A 393 -8.35 3.71 12.61
CA VAL A 393 -7.42 4.79 12.20
C VAL A 393 -7.80 6.14 12.83
N ALA A 394 -9.09 6.42 12.99
CA ALA A 394 -9.57 7.65 13.61
C ALA A 394 -9.35 7.68 15.14
N GLU A 395 -9.37 6.53 15.82
CA GLU A 395 -9.10 6.43 17.27
C GLU A 395 -7.60 6.31 17.63
N TYR A 396 -6.71 6.00 16.67
CA TYR A 396 -5.28 5.75 16.94
C TYR A 396 -4.51 7.00 17.41
N GLU A 397 -4.34 7.15 18.73
CA GLU A 397 -3.65 8.29 19.38
C GLU A 397 -2.13 8.37 19.15
N ASN A 398 -1.51 7.37 18.51
CA ASN A 398 -0.04 7.21 18.46
C ASN A 398 0.60 7.56 17.10
N PHE A 399 -0.08 8.33 16.25
CA PHE A 399 0.55 8.98 15.09
C PHE A 399 1.65 9.98 15.51
N GLY A 400 2.63 10.16 14.64
CA GLY A 400 3.67 11.19 14.79
C GLY A 400 3.10 12.61 14.77
N PRO A 401 3.82 13.59 15.35
CA PRO A 401 3.33 14.95 15.46
C PRO A 401 3.25 15.64 14.10
N ASP A 402 2.18 16.40 13.88
CA ASP A 402 2.02 17.24 12.69
C ASP A 402 3.22 18.18 12.48
N ARG A 403 3.57 18.40 11.22
CA ARG A 403 4.67 19.27 10.79
C ARG A 403 4.11 20.47 10.03
N THR A 404 4.81 21.59 10.03
CA THR A 404 4.47 22.72 9.16
C THR A 404 5.69 23.20 8.38
N ASP A 405 5.45 23.64 7.14
CA ASP A 405 6.41 24.40 6.33
C ASP A 405 5.71 25.57 5.63
N ILE A 406 6.48 26.49 5.05
CA ILE A 406 5.99 27.65 4.30
C ILE A 406 6.30 27.44 2.82
N VAL A 407 5.28 27.09 2.05
CA VAL A 407 5.37 26.87 0.59
C VAL A 407 4.88 28.10 -0.19
N GLU A 408 5.35 28.28 -1.42
CA GLU A 408 4.86 29.32 -2.33
C GLU A 408 3.71 28.74 -3.19
N ASN A 409 2.51 29.32 -3.11
CA ASN A 409 1.35 28.84 -3.87
C ASN A 409 1.40 29.27 -5.36
N GLU A 410 0.44 28.81 -6.17
CA GLU A 410 0.36 29.15 -7.61
C GLU A 410 0.29 30.68 -7.90
N GLU A 411 -0.16 31.49 -6.93
CA GLU A 411 -0.27 32.94 -7.06
C GLU A 411 1.01 33.69 -6.62
N GLY A 412 2.00 32.98 -6.07
CA GLY A 412 3.25 33.54 -5.55
C GLY A 412 3.16 34.05 -4.11
N GLU A 413 2.23 33.52 -3.30
CA GLU A 413 2.08 33.87 -1.88
C GLU A 413 2.64 32.76 -0.97
N GLU A 414 3.43 33.16 0.04
CA GLU A 414 3.93 32.29 1.12
C GLU A 414 2.74 31.83 2.00
N VAL A 415 2.44 30.54 2.00
CA VAL A 415 1.37 29.91 2.80
C VAL A 415 1.94 28.84 3.73
N GLU A 416 1.45 28.81 4.98
CA GLU A 416 1.79 27.76 5.96
C GLU A 416 0.93 26.52 5.66
N VAL A 417 1.57 25.40 5.34
CA VAL A 417 0.95 24.10 5.09
C VAL A 417 1.30 23.15 6.23
N THR A 418 0.32 22.36 6.67
CA THR A 418 0.48 21.32 7.69
C THR A 418 0.52 19.95 7.01
N TYR A 419 1.49 19.12 7.41
CA TYR A 419 1.62 17.73 6.98
C TYR A 419 1.47 16.81 8.19
N GLN A 420 0.55 15.85 8.11
CA GLN A 420 0.33 14.85 9.16
C GLN A 420 1.28 13.66 8.94
N GLU A 421 1.59 12.88 9.99
CA GLU A 421 2.08 11.51 9.77
C GLU A 421 0.87 10.70 9.32
N GLU A 422 0.85 10.26 8.07
CA GLU A 422 -0.25 9.57 7.38
C GLU A 422 -0.12 8.05 7.46
N VAL A 423 -1.17 7.34 7.01
CA VAL A 423 -1.23 5.88 6.93
C VAL A 423 -1.72 5.42 5.56
N GLY A 424 -1.22 4.27 5.11
CA GLY A 424 -1.76 3.53 3.97
C GLY A 424 -1.79 2.05 4.34
N SER A 425 -2.92 1.37 4.11
CA SER A 425 -3.03 -0.08 4.37
C SER A 425 -3.90 -0.77 3.31
N VAL A 426 -3.62 -2.06 3.05
CA VAL A 426 -4.42 -2.92 2.17
C VAL A 426 -4.52 -4.31 2.80
N LEU A 427 -5.72 -4.88 2.79
CA LEU A 427 -6.04 -6.26 3.21
C LEU A 427 -6.47 -7.06 1.96
N ILE A 428 -5.76 -8.13 1.66
CA ILE A 428 -5.98 -9.00 0.49
C ILE A 428 -6.33 -10.42 0.96
N ASP A 429 -7.32 -11.06 0.33
CA ASP A 429 -7.55 -12.52 0.43
C ASP A 429 -6.56 -13.26 -0.48
N ASN A 430 -5.68 -14.08 0.10
CA ASN A 430 -4.62 -14.78 -0.60
C ASN A 430 -5.17 -15.76 -1.66
N ARG A 431 -6.36 -16.32 -1.42
CA ARG A 431 -6.95 -17.42 -2.20
C ARG A 431 -7.54 -16.92 -3.53
N THR A 432 -7.80 -15.61 -3.63
CA THR A 432 -8.49 -14.96 -4.76
C THR A 432 -7.73 -13.77 -5.34
N GLY A 433 -6.92 -13.06 -4.54
CA GLY A 433 -6.36 -11.74 -4.90
C GLY A 433 -7.31 -10.58 -4.60
N ALA A 434 -8.48 -10.83 -4.02
CA ALA A 434 -9.48 -9.80 -3.74
C ALA A 434 -9.01 -8.84 -2.64
N ILE A 435 -9.05 -7.53 -2.91
CA ILE A 435 -8.83 -6.49 -1.90
C ILE A 435 -10.11 -6.39 -1.06
N ILE A 436 -10.07 -6.90 0.17
CA ILE A 436 -11.21 -6.92 1.10
C ILE A 436 -11.41 -5.55 1.75
N SER A 437 -10.32 -4.84 2.04
CA SER A 437 -10.35 -3.49 2.61
C SER A 437 -9.05 -2.75 2.31
N PHE A 438 -9.08 -1.42 2.39
CA PHE A 438 -7.89 -0.57 2.33
C PHE A 438 -8.12 0.73 3.10
N VAL A 439 -7.04 1.29 3.65
CA VAL A 439 -7.02 2.60 4.32
C VAL A 439 -6.28 3.58 3.42
N GLY A 440 -6.98 4.54 2.83
CA GLY A 440 -6.40 5.52 1.91
C GLY A 440 -5.62 6.67 2.59
N GLY A 441 -5.87 6.93 3.87
CA GLY A 441 -5.31 8.06 4.62
C GLY A 441 -6.12 8.36 5.87
N ARG A 442 -5.65 9.29 6.72
CA ARG A 442 -6.27 9.59 8.02
C ARG A 442 -7.52 10.46 7.94
N ASP A 443 -7.53 11.46 7.06
CA ASP A 443 -8.66 12.39 6.90
C ASP A 443 -8.70 12.95 5.46
N PHE A 444 -9.67 12.47 4.68
CA PHE A 444 -9.87 12.90 3.29
C PHE A 444 -10.16 14.41 3.13
N GLN A 445 -10.61 15.10 4.19
CA GLN A 445 -10.80 16.56 4.16
C GLN A 445 -9.49 17.35 4.35
N GLN A 446 -8.42 16.70 4.82
CA GLN A 446 -7.10 17.28 4.97
C GLN A 446 -6.13 16.82 3.87
N SER A 447 -6.08 15.51 3.56
CA SER A 447 -5.36 14.96 2.40
C SER A 447 -6.27 14.04 1.60
N GLN A 448 -6.51 14.41 0.33
CA GLN A 448 -7.24 13.58 -0.63
C GLN A 448 -6.33 12.54 -1.31
N PHE A 449 -5.05 12.48 -0.92
CA PHE A 449 -4.08 11.55 -1.49
C PHE A 449 -4.32 10.14 -0.94
N ASN A 450 -4.50 9.16 -1.84
CA ASN A 450 -4.64 7.76 -1.45
C ASN A 450 -3.26 7.11 -1.30
N HIS A 451 -2.88 6.82 -0.06
CA HIS A 451 -1.58 6.25 0.33
C HIS A 451 -1.47 4.75 0.09
N ALA A 452 -2.59 4.04 -0.04
CA ALA A 452 -2.61 2.58 -0.16
C ALA A 452 -2.46 2.11 -1.61
N THR A 453 -3.23 2.69 -2.53
CA THR A 453 -3.38 2.22 -3.92
C THR A 453 -2.98 3.29 -4.94
N GLY A 454 -2.86 2.93 -6.21
CA GLY A 454 -2.66 3.90 -7.30
C GLY A 454 -1.21 4.37 -7.44
N ASN A 455 -0.91 5.62 -7.03
CA ASN A 455 0.37 6.30 -7.34
C ASN A 455 1.16 6.78 -6.10
N ALA A 456 0.79 6.37 -4.89
CA ALA A 456 1.58 6.64 -3.68
C ALA A 456 2.85 5.76 -3.62
N LEU A 457 3.87 6.15 -4.38
CA LEU A 457 5.14 5.43 -4.42
C LEU A 457 5.98 5.72 -3.17
N ARG A 458 6.18 4.70 -2.33
CA ARG A 458 6.94 4.78 -1.07
C ARG A 458 8.08 3.77 -1.08
N HIS A 459 9.21 4.10 -0.47
CA HIS A 459 10.35 3.18 -0.36
C HIS A 459 10.01 2.09 0.66
N THR A 460 9.96 0.82 0.24
CA THR A 460 9.53 -0.30 1.11
C THR A 460 10.56 -0.69 2.15
N GLY A 461 11.82 -0.28 1.97
CA GLY A 461 12.89 -0.65 2.89
C GLY A 461 13.08 -2.17 2.99
N SER A 462 13.30 -2.64 4.21
CA SER A 462 13.59 -4.06 4.48
C SER A 462 12.48 -5.08 4.18
N THR A 463 11.29 -4.72 3.68
CA THR A 463 10.34 -5.76 3.19
C THR A 463 10.81 -6.39 1.88
N MET A 464 11.64 -5.70 1.09
CA MET A 464 12.15 -6.20 -0.19
C MET A 464 13.17 -7.34 -0.03
N LYS A 465 13.79 -7.46 1.15
CA LYS A 465 14.74 -8.54 1.50
C LYS A 465 14.10 -9.92 1.37
N SER A 466 12.89 -10.08 1.90
CA SER A 466 12.15 -11.34 1.83
C SER A 466 11.90 -11.75 0.37
N LEU A 467 11.51 -10.78 -0.47
CA LEU A 467 11.11 -11.02 -1.87
C LEU A 467 12.30 -11.30 -2.79
N LEU A 468 13.44 -10.60 -2.61
CA LEU A 468 14.58 -10.65 -3.54
C LEU A 468 15.79 -11.42 -3.03
N THR A 469 16.17 -11.30 -1.75
CA THR A 469 17.34 -12.05 -1.22
C THR A 469 16.93 -13.46 -0.83
N TYR A 470 16.03 -13.57 0.14
CA TYR A 470 15.82 -14.83 0.84
C TYR A 470 14.92 -15.78 0.05
N ALA A 471 13.78 -15.33 -0.50
CA ALA A 471 12.94 -16.18 -1.34
C ALA A 471 13.68 -16.69 -2.58
N LEU A 472 14.36 -15.81 -3.32
CA LEU A 472 15.05 -16.23 -4.56
C LEU A 472 16.30 -17.08 -4.28
N GLY A 473 17.03 -16.79 -3.19
CA GLY A 473 18.12 -17.66 -2.73
C GLY A 473 17.65 -19.03 -2.28
N PHE A 474 16.48 -19.11 -1.61
CA PHE A 474 15.85 -20.38 -1.21
C PHE A 474 15.32 -21.17 -2.40
N GLU A 475 14.87 -20.49 -3.48
CA GLU A 475 14.38 -21.10 -4.72
C GLU A 475 15.51 -21.63 -5.61
N THR A 476 16.64 -20.93 -5.66
CA THR A 476 17.84 -21.36 -6.42
C THR A 476 18.69 -22.39 -5.68
N GLY A 477 18.58 -22.43 -4.35
CA GLY A 477 19.42 -23.24 -3.47
C GLY A 477 20.75 -22.57 -3.07
N ASP A 478 21.01 -21.35 -3.54
CA ASP A 478 22.18 -20.55 -3.14
C ASP A 478 22.10 -20.11 -1.66
N LEU A 479 20.88 -20.07 -1.10
CA LEU A 479 20.59 -19.93 0.33
C LEU A 479 19.62 -21.03 0.78
N GLN A 480 19.64 -21.35 2.07
CA GLN A 480 18.57 -22.07 2.80
C GLN A 480 18.52 -21.49 4.23
N PRO A 481 17.42 -21.61 4.99
CA PRO A 481 17.25 -20.96 6.31
C PRO A 481 18.43 -21.13 7.29
N GLY A 482 18.94 -22.36 7.41
CA GLY A 482 20.05 -22.67 8.32
C GLY A 482 21.45 -22.33 7.78
N PHE A 483 21.61 -21.95 6.51
CA PHE A 483 22.92 -21.58 5.95
C PHE A 483 23.49 -20.35 6.63
N ILE A 484 24.81 -20.29 6.75
CA ILE A 484 25.52 -19.20 7.43
C ILE A 484 25.81 -18.08 6.44
N THR A 485 25.43 -16.86 6.83
CA THR A 485 25.75 -15.61 6.13
C THR A 485 26.62 -14.74 7.06
N PRO A 486 27.76 -14.22 6.58
CA PRO A 486 28.57 -13.29 7.37
C PRO A 486 27.92 -11.90 7.41
N ASP A 487 27.70 -11.39 8.62
CA ASP A 487 27.30 -10.01 8.94
C ASP A 487 28.51 -9.20 9.44
N THR A 488 29.62 -9.29 8.71
CA THR A 488 30.88 -8.54 8.88
C THR A 488 30.89 -7.27 8.00
N PRO A 489 31.89 -6.37 8.08
CA PRO A 489 32.00 -5.24 7.15
C PRO A 489 31.92 -5.65 5.68
N TYR A 490 31.37 -4.79 4.83
CA TYR A 490 31.15 -5.05 3.41
C TYR A 490 31.01 -3.74 2.62
N GLU A 491 31.52 -3.72 1.39
CA GLU A 491 31.37 -2.62 0.44
C GLU A 491 30.64 -3.12 -0.81
N TYR A 492 29.86 -2.26 -1.47
CA TYR A 492 29.22 -2.57 -2.75
C TYR A 492 30.28 -2.85 -3.83
N GLU A 493 30.17 -3.94 -4.59
CA GLU A 493 31.13 -4.29 -5.66
C GLU A 493 31.14 -3.27 -6.82
N SER A 494 30.16 -2.37 -6.88
CA SER A 494 29.81 -1.56 -8.05
C SER A 494 30.04 -0.03 -7.93
N GLU A 495 30.35 0.50 -6.74
CA GLU A 495 30.66 1.93 -6.51
C GLU A 495 32.05 2.14 -5.87
N GLU A 496 32.66 3.34 -5.99
CA GLU A 496 33.96 3.63 -5.35
C GLU A 496 33.83 3.66 -3.80
N ASP A 497 34.49 2.71 -3.11
CA ASP A 497 34.73 2.65 -1.67
C ASP A 497 33.46 2.95 -0.82
N ARG A 498 32.36 2.23 -1.06
CA ARG A 498 31.06 2.47 -0.41
C ARG A 498 30.59 1.31 0.48
N GLU A 499 30.73 1.51 1.78
CA GLU A 499 30.27 0.63 2.85
C GLU A 499 28.73 0.39 2.86
N VAL A 500 28.35 -0.84 3.20
CA VAL A 500 26.97 -1.26 3.54
C VAL A 500 26.88 -1.33 5.06
N THR A 501 26.06 -0.47 5.69
CA THR A 501 25.91 -0.47 7.16
C THR A 501 24.58 -1.10 7.60
N ASN A 502 24.58 -1.72 8.78
CA ASN A 502 23.36 -2.14 9.48
C ASN A 502 22.64 -0.94 10.13
N PHE A 503 21.35 -1.11 10.48
CA PHE A 503 20.53 0.00 11.03
C PHE A 503 20.99 0.48 12.43
N ASP A 504 21.70 -0.37 13.15
CA ASP A 504 22.29 -0.13 14.47
C ASP A 504 23.79 0.26 14.41
N ASP A 505 24.35 0.40 13.21
CA ASP A 505 25.79 0.62 12.95
C ASP A 505 26.71 -0.45 13.60
N ASP A 506 26.23 -1.70 13.75
CA ASP A 506 26.92 -2.81 14.42
C ASP A 506 26.94 -4.11 13.57
N HIS A 507 27.75 -5.09 13.94
CA HIS A 507 28.00 -6.35 13.19
C HIS A 507 27.79 -7.60 14.07
N SER A 508 26.96 -8.54 13.61
CA SER A 508 26.65 -9.78 14.36
C SER A 508 27.60 -10.96 14.06
N GLY A 509 28.61 -10.78 13.20
CA GLY A 509 29.55 -11.86 12.85
C GLY A 509 28.88 -12.94 11.99
N MET A 510 29.17 -14.21 12.26
CA MET A 510 28.55 -15.35 11.55
C MET A 510 27.16 -15.67 12.12
N ILE A 511 26.11 -15.48 11.31
CA ILE A 511 24.70 -15.77 11.68
C ILE A 511 23.99 -16.61 10.62
N THR A 512 22.85 -17.21 10.96
CA THR A 512 22.03 -17.96 9.98
C THR A 512 21.26 -17.01 9.04
N ALA A 513 20.93 -17.47 7.83
CA ALA A 513 20.06 -16.74 6.90
C ALA A 513 18.68 -16.46 7.52
N ARG A 514 18.16 -17.39 8.33
CA ARG A 514 17.00 -17.22 9.22
C ARG A 514 17.18 -15.98 10.10
N GLU A 515 18.17 -16.00 11.00
CA GLU A 515 18.45 -14.92 11.95
C GLU A 515 18.72 -13.57 11.27
N ALA A 516 19.40 -13.58 10.12
CA ALA A 516 19.67 -12.39 9.32
C ALA A 516 18.37 -11.73 8.79
N LEU A 517 17.37 -12.53 8.39
CA LEU A 517 16.05 -12.02 8.01
C LEU A 517 15.20 -11.61 9.23
N SER A 518 15.19 -12.41 10.32
CA SER A 518 14.43 -12.13 11.55
C SER A 518 14.86 -10.81 12.20
N ARG A 519 16.18 -10.60 12.36
CA ARG A 519 16.80 -9.34 12.80
C ARG A 519 16.85 -8.27 11.71
N SER A 520 16.49 -8.61 10.47
CA SER A 520 16.43 -7.69 9.34
C SER A 520 17.76 -6.99 9.02
N ARG A 521 18.89 -7.70 9.16
CA ARG A 521 20.26 -7.18 8.91
C ARG A 521 20.39 -6.70 7.46
N ASN A 522 21.20 -5.66 7.22
CA ASN A 522 21.42 -5.08 5.89
C ASN A 522 22.53 -5.80 5.13
N VAL A 523 23.66 -6.09 5.78
CA VAL A 523 24.84 -6.60 5.08
C VAL A 523 24.61 -7.99 4.47
N PRO A 524 24.16 -9.02 5.23
CA PRO A 524 23.68 -10.27 4.67
C PRO A 524 22.73 -10.10 3.48
N ALA A 525 21.75 -9.21 3.59
CA ALA A 525 20.72 -9.06 2.57
C ALA A 525 21.26 -8.53 1.22
N VAL A 526 22.31 -7.69 1.24
CA VAL A 526 22.99 -7.20 0.04
C VAL A 526 24.01 -8.23 -0.46
N ARG A 527 24.90 -8.69 0.44
CA ARG A 527 25.99 -9.62 0.16
C ARG A 527 25.50 -10.93 -0.45
N GLU A 528 24.43 -11.49 0.08
CA GLU A 528 23.87 -12.76 -0.42
C GLU A 528 22.99 -12.56 -1.66
N PHE A 529 22.37 -11.39 -1.85
CA PHE A 529 21.67 -11.10 -3.10
C PHE A 529 22.60 -11.02 -4.31
N HIS A 530 23.88 -10.69 -4.11
CA HIS A 530 24.87 -10.74 -5.21
C HIS A 530 25.13 -12.16 -5.74
N ARG A 531 24.71 -13.21 -5.03
CA ARG A 531 24.76 -14.61 -5.52
C ARG A 531 23.58 -14.96 -6.44
N VAL A 532 22.44 -14.28 -6.29
CA VAL A 532 21.23 -14.53 -7.08
C VAL A 532 21.41 -14.04 -8.52
N ASP A 533 21.03 -14.85 -9.50
CA ASP A 533 21.05 -14.44 -10.91
C ASP A 533 20.10 -13.25 -11.16
N GLN A 534 20.63 -12.19 -11.78
CA GLN A 534 19.92 -10.91 -11.90
C GLN A 534 18.87 -10.90 -13.04
N ASP A 535 18.99 -11.78 -14.05
CA ASP A 535 17.94 -11.97 -15.06
C ASP A 535 16.77 -12.73 -14.41
N PHE A 536 17.04 -13.77 -13.59
CA PHE A 536 16.03 -14.47 -12.79
C PHE A 536 15.36 -13.54 -11.77
N ALA A 537 16.12 -12.71 -11.04
CA ALA A 537 15.54 -11.75 -10.10
C ALA A 537 14.69 -10.68 -10.80
N ARG A 538 15.03 -10.27 -12.03
CA ARG A 538 14.20 -9.41 -12.88
C ARG A 538 12.90 -10.12 -13.33
N GLU A 539 12.96 -11.39 -13.72
CA GLU A 539 11.76 -12.18 -14.06
C GLU A 539 10.84 -12.37 -12.83
N ALA A 540 11.41 -12.70 -11.67
CA ALA A 540 10.67 -12.78 -10.41
C ALA A 540 10.00 -11.45 -10.04
N MET A 541 10.66 -10.29 -10.20
CA MET A 541 10.03 -8.98 -9.98
C MET A 541 8.83 -8.73 -10.89
N ILE A 542 8.87 -9.18 -12.15
CA ILE A 542 7.74 -9.09 -13.07
C ILE A 542 6.61 -10.03 -12.61
N ASN A 543 6.93 -11.28 -12.23
CA ASN A 543 5.96 -12.25 -11.74
C ASN A 543 5.32 -11.84 -10.40
N TYR A 544 6.04 -11.10 -9.53
CA TYR A 544 5.52 -10.42 -8.34
C TYR A 544 4.59 -9.22 -8.68
N GLY A 545 4.40 -8.86 -9.94
CA GLY A 545 3.56 -7.73 -10.38
C GLY A 545 4.26 -6.36 -10.28
N LEU A 546 5.58 -6.32 -10.13
CA LEU A 546 6.32 -5.08 -9.86
C LEU A 546 6.81 -4.33 -11.12
N GLU A 547 6.53 -4.85 -12.33
CA GLU A 547 6.98 -4.26 -13.61
C GLU A 547 6.67 -2.76 -13.71
N ARG A 548 5.48 -2.33 -13.28
CA ARG A 548 5.03 -0.92 -13.34
C ARG A 548 5.87 0.07 -12.52
N PHE A 549 6.78 -0.42 -11.66
CA PHE A 549 7.70 0.36 -10.84
C PHE A 549 9.16 0.28 -11.29
N MET A 550 9.48 -0.59 -12.26
CA MET A 550 10.85 -0.86 -12.73
C MET A 550 11.33 0.18 -13.76
N TYR A 551 11.27 1.46 -13.38
CA TYR A 551 11.61 2.60 -14.24
C TYR A 551 13.08 2.69 -14.66
N ASP A 552 13.96 1.90 -14.03
CA ASP A 552 15.37 1.78 -14.39
C ASP A 552 15.61 0.44 -15.10
N GLU A 553 16.17 0.50 -16.31
CA GLU A 553 16.58 -0.67 -17.11
C GLU A 553 17.63 -1.53 -16.39
N ASN A 554 18.31 -0.98 -15.37
CA ASN A 554 19.34 -1.65 -14.56
C ASN A 554 18.81 -2.27 -13.25
N LEU A 555 17.49 -2.30 -13.00
CA LEU A 555 16.90 -3.04 -11.87
C LEU A 555 16.83 -4.56 -12.16
N PRO A 556 16.95 -5.44 -11.15
CA PRO A 556 17.50 -5.14 -9.84
C PRO A 556 19.02 -4.89 -9.91
N TYR A 557 19.51 -4.07 -8.99
CA TYR A 557 20.93 -3.88 -8.69
C TYR A 557 21.20 -4.22 -7.22
N GLU A 558 22.47 -4.32 -6.82
CA GLU A 558 22.96 -4.80 -5.52
C GLU A 558 22.19 -4.25 -4.28
N GLY A 559 21.86 -2.95 -4.26
CA GLY A 559 21.11 -2.30 -3.17
C GLY A 559 19.58 -2.47 -3.18
N THR A 560 18.99 -3.09 -4.21
CA THR A 560 17.52 -3.23 -4.38
C THR A 560 16.82 -3.99 -3.23
N PRO A 561 17.40 -5.05 -2.64
CA PRO A 561 16.81 -5.72 -1.47
C PRO A 561 16.66 -4.82 -0.23
N LEU A 562 17.34 -3.67 -0.18
CA LEU A 562 17.13 -2.66 0.87
C LEU A 562 15.91 -1.76 0.59
N GLY A 563 15.11 -2.07 -0.43
CA GLY A 563 13.85 -1.39 -0.76
C GLY A 563 14.04 0.05 -1.26
N THR A 564 15.05 0.24 -2.11
CA THR A 564 15.36 1.51 -2.79
C THR A 564 14.42 1.83 -3.95
N MET A 565 13.56 0.89 -4.35
CA MET A 565 12.48 1.11 -5.32
C MET A 565 11.22 1.61 -4.61
N GLY A 566 10.55 2.62 -5.19
CA GLY A 566 9.28 3.14 -4.68
C GLY A 566 8.08 2.38 -5.26
N MET A 567 7.15 1.92 -4.42
CA MET A 567 5.89 1.27 -4.83
C MET A 567 4.73 1.57 -3.88
N THR A 568 3.52 1.22 -4.28
CA THR A 568 2.30 1.33 -3.46
C THR A 568 2.25 0.27 -2.36
N VAL A 569 1.49 0.53 -1.29
CA VAL A 569 1.20 -0.47 -0.25
C VAL A 569 0.50 -1.70 -0.85
N GLU A 570 -0.46 -1.48 -1.74
CA GLU A 570 -1.11 -2.50 -2.57
C GLU A 570 -0.12 -3.47 -3.22
N ALA A 571 0.89 -2.96 -3.95
CA ALA A 571 1.85 -3.81 -4.63
C ALA A 571 2.78 -4.55 -3.68
N ASN A 572 3.21 -3.93 -2.57
CA ASN A 572 4.03 -4.63 -1.58
C ASN A 572 3.24 -5.70 -0.81
N THR A 573 1.91 -5.51 -0.65
CA THR A 573 0.99 -6.50 -0.07
C THR A 573 0.76 -7.66 -1.04
N SER A 574 0.49 -7.36 -2.32
CA SER A 574 0.30 -8.35 -3.41
C SER A 574 1.54 -9.21 -3.65
N ALA A 575 2.75 -8.64 -3.54
CA ALA A 575 3.98 -9.41 -3.63
C ALA A 575 4.19 -10.36 -2.43
N TYR A 576 3.58 -10.09 -1.27
CA TYR A 576 3.65 -10.94 -0.07
C TYR A 576 2.56 -12.02 -0.04
N SER A 577 1.37 -11.80 -0.62
CA SER A 577 0.31 -12.82 -0.67
C SER A 577 0.70 -14.06 -1.49
N VAL A 578 1.70 -13.93 -2.37
CA VAL A 578 2.42 -15.05 -3.02
C VAL A 578 2.84 -16.13 -2.02
N PHE A 579 3.41 -15.75 -0.87
CA PHE A 579 3.80 -16.73 0.15
C PHE A 579 2.57 -17.41 0.76
N GLY A 580 1.47 -16.68 0.93
CA GLY A 580 0.20 -17.20 1.45
C GLY A 580 -0.61 -18.05 0.47
N ASN A 581 -0.23 -18.09 -0.82
CA ASN A 581 -0.87 -18.86 -1.89
C ASN A 581 0.13 -19.82 -2.57
N GLU A 582 0.86 -20.60 -1.77
CA GLU A 582 1.78 -21.67 -2.20
C GLU A 582 2.88 -21.25 -3.20
N GLY A 583 3.25 -19.97 -3.23
CA GLY A 583 4.28 -19.43 -4.15
C GLY A 583 3.72 -18.84 -5.46
N ASN A 584 2.40 -18.78 -5.61
CA ASN A 584 1.70 -18.30 -6.80
C ASN A 584 1.03 -16.94 -6.53
N ARG A 585 1.26 -15.94 -7.38
CA ARG A 585 0.59 -14.64 -7.31
C ARG A 585 -0.78 -14.69 -7.97
N LYS A 586 -1.81 -14.20 -7.27
CA LYS A 586 -3.10 -13.78 -7.86
C LYS A 586 -3.16 -12.26 -7.93
N GLU A 587 -3.77 -11.72 -8.99
CA GLU A 587 -3.76 -10.28 -9.24
C GLU A 587 -4.62 -9.52 -8.21
N ALA A 588 -4.08 -8.40 -7.72
CA ALA A 588 -4.70 -7.62 -6.65
C ALA A 588 -5.81 -6.72 -7.22
N HIS A 589 -7.06 -7.13 -7.02
CA HIS A 589 -8.22 -6.50 -7.66
C HIS A 589 -9.21 -5.95 -6.64
N MET A 590 -9.88 -4.86 -7.04
CA MET A 590 -10.94 -4.19 -6.25
C MET A 590 -12.30 -4.22 -6.96
N ILE A 591 -12.30 -4.39 -8.29
CA ILE A 591 -13.49 -4.58 -9.10
C ILE A 591 -13.67 -6.10 -9.26
N ALA A 592 -14.83 -6.62 -8.88
CA ALA A 592 -15.18 -8.03 -9.09
C ALA A 592 -15.87 -8.21 -10.45
N SER A 593 -16.81 -7.32 -10.80
CA SER A 593 -17.45 -7.26 -12.10
C SER A 593 -17.93 -5.85 -12.47
N ILE A 594 -18.16 -5.65 -13.77
CA ILE A 594 -18.90 -4.52 -14.32
C ILE A 594 -19.96 -5.08 -15.28
N GLU A 595 -21.22 -4.73 -15.07
CA GLU A 595 -22.33 -4.98 -15.99
C GLU A 595 -22.79 -3.67 -16.66
N ASP A 596 -23.34 -3.73 -17.87
CA ASP A 596 -24.05 -2.61 -18.49
C ASP A 596 -25.51 -2.47 -18.00
N SER A 597 -26.20 -1.43 -18.44
CA SER A 597 -27.61 -1.17 -18.08
C SER A 597 -28.61 -2.19 -18.63
N GLU A 598 -28.22 -3.10 -19.53
CA GLU A 598 -29.04 -4.24 -19.96
C GLU A 598 -28.76 -5.52 -19.13
N GLY A 599 -27.75 -5.50 -18.25
CA GLY A 599 -27.29 -6.67 -17.49
C GLY A 599 -26.37 -7.60 -18.30
N ASN A 600 -25.66 -7.07 -19.30
CA ASN A 600 -24.56 -7.80 -19.95
C ASN A 600 -23.26 -7.58 -19.15
N VAL A 601 -22.54 -8.66 -18.84
CA VAL A 601 -21.22 -8.59 -18.20
C VAL A 601 -20.21 -8.00 -19.19
N ILE A 602 -19.66 -6.84 -18.84
CA ILE A 602 -18.60 -6.11 -19.56
C ILE A 602 -17.22 -6.56 -19.08
N PHE A 603 -17.11 -6.84 -17.77
CA PHE A 603 -15.91 -7.36 -17.10
C PHE A 603 -16.32 -8.27 -15.94
N GLU A 604 -15.59 -9.36 -15.74
CA GLU A 604 -15.66 -10.24 -14.57
C GLU A 604 -14.22 -10.70 -14.30
N GLN A 605 -13.74 -10.57 -13.05
CA GLN A 605 -12.37 -10.92 -12.70
C GLN A 605 -12.19 -12.45 -12.70
N ASP A 606 -11.22 -12.95 -13.48
CA ASP A 606 -10.76 -14.34 -13.31
C ASP A 606 -9.96 -14.44 -12.00
N THR A 607 -10.39 -15.33 -11.11
CA THR A 607 -9.74 -15.61 -9.81
C THR A 607 -9.08 -16.99 -9.76
N GLU A 608 -9.14 -17.72 -10.87
CA GLU A 608 -8.43 -18.98 -11.11
C GLU A 608 -7.11 -18.74 -11.90
N GLU A 609 -6.90 -17.55 -12.47
CA GLU A 609 -5.60 -17.15 -13.05
C GLU A 609 -4.57 -16.83 -11.94
N GLU A 610 -3.40 -17.47 -12.04
CA GLU A 610 -2.29 -17.30 -11.10
C GLU A 610 -0.92 -17.42 -11.81
N VAL A 611 0.08 -16.74 -11.25
CA VAL A 611 1.45 -16.69 -11.79
C VAL A 611 2.41 -17.31 -10.77
N GLU A 612 3.02 -18.43 -11.11
CA GLU A 612 4.09 -19.07 -10.32
C GLU A 612 5.30 -18.11 -10.19
N VAL A 613 5.70 -17.80 -8.96
CA VAL A 613 6.84 -16.90 -8.67
C VAL A 613 7.99 -17.65 -7.98
N VAL A 614 7.64 -18.53 -7.04
CA VAL A 614 8.55 -19.43 -6.32
C VAL A 614 7.83 -20.76 -6.04
N SER A 615 8.56 -21.81 -5.72
CA SER A 615 7.99 -23.09 -5.31
C SER A 615 7.22 -23.00 -3.98
N PRO A 616 6.24 -23.90 -3.73
CA PRO A 616 5.58 -23.99 -2.42
C PRO A 616 6.56 -24.33 -1.29
N GLN A 617 7.66 -25.03 -1.60
CA GLN A 617 8.76 -25.27 -0.67
C GLN A 617 9.39 -23.95 -0.21
N THR A 618 9.79 -23.08 -1.14
CA THR A 618 10.31 -21.75 -0.85
C THR A 618 9.29 -20.89 -0.10
N ALA A 619 8.02 -20.90 -0.52
CA ALA A 619 6.96 -20.15 0.15
C ALA A 619 6.82 -20.58 1.63
N TYR A 620 6.83 -21.88 1.92
CA TYR A 620 6.75 -22.40 3.28
C TYR A 620 8.00 -22.06 4.11
N LEU A 621 9.22 -22.18 3.56
CA LEU A 621 10.45 -21.79 4.25
C LEU A 621 10.47 -20.27 4.56
N MET A 622 9.96 -19.45 3.64
CA MET A 622 9.82 -18.01 3.85
C MET A 622 8.79 -17.66 4.93
N ILE A 623 7.63 -18.32 4.94
CA ILE A 623 6.65 -18.23 6.03
C ILE A 623 7.32 -18.56 7.37
N ASP A 624 8.05 -19.68 7.43
CA ASP A 624 8.62 -20.18 8.67
C ASP A 624 9.72 -19.27 9.24
N VAL A 625 10.61 -18.74 8.40
CA VAL A 625 11.62 -17.74 8.83
C VAL A 625 10.96 -16.40 9.21
N MET A 626 9.87 -16.01 8.55
CA MET A 626 9.16 -14.77 8.88
C MET A 626 8.25 -14.88 10.11
N ARG A 627 8.03 -16.08 10.69
CA ARG A 627 7.47 -16.21 12.05
C ARG A 627 8.44 -15.63 13.09
N ASP A 628 9.74 -15.92 12.96
CA ASP A 628 10.79 -15.46 13.88
C ASP A 628 10.98 -13.93 13.92
N VAL A 629 10.44 -13.20 12.93
CA VAL A 629 10.37 -11.73 12.97
C VAL A 629 9.55 -11.23 14.17
N MET A 630 8.67 -12.07 14.74
CA MET A 630 7.86 -11.77 15.92
C MET A 630 8.33 -12.50 17.19
N GLU A 631 9.44 -13.25 17.15
CA GLU A 631 9.94 -14.00 18.32
C GLU A 631 10.75 -13.11 19.29
N SER A 632 10.57 -13.33 20.60
CA SER A 632 11.02 -12.43 21.66
C SER A 632 12.51 -12.54 21.92
N GLY A 633 13.27 -11.52 21.49
CA GLY A 633 14.72 -11.45 21.61
C GLY A 633 15.47 -11.84 20.34
N LEU A 634 14.75 -12.19 19.27
CA LEU A 634 15.28 -12.47 17.94
C LEU A 634 14.71 -11.51 16.88
N GLY A 635 13.40 -11.31 16.89
CA GLY A 635 12.67 -10.59 15.85
C GLY A 635 12.67 -9.06 15.96
N THR A 636 12.19 -8.40 14.90
CA THR A 636 12.00 -6.94 14.83
C THR A 636 10.57 -6.47 15.13
N ALA A 637 9.62 -7.39 15.29
CA ALA A 637 8.24 -7.15 15.74
C ALA A 637 7.81 -7.96 17.00
N PRO A 638 8.66 -8.14 18.03
CA PRO A 638 8.41 -9.07 19.14
C PRO A 638 7.27 -8.66 20.09
N ASN A 639 6.66 -7.50 19.90
CA ASN A 639 5.49 -7.06 20.67
C ASN A 639 4.17 -7.30 19.93
N LEU A 640 4.19 -7.54 18.62
CA LEU A 640 2.98 -7.56 17.78
C LEU A 640 1.98 -8.67 18.20
N PRO A 641 2.40 -9.91 18.52
CA PRO A 641 1.47 -10.92 19.07
C PRO A 641 0.81 -10.52 20.40
N GLY A 642 1.37 -9.54 21.11
CA GLY A 642 0.80 -8.96 22.32
C GLY A 642 -0.17 -7.79 22.08
N TYR A 643 -0.41 -7.41 20.82
CA TYR A 643 -1.38 -6.39 20.40
C TYR A 643 -2.62 -7.00 19.73
N LEU A 644 -2.63 -8.31 19.43
CA LEU A 644 -3.75 -8.99 18.78
C LEU A 644 -4.74 -9.55 19.81
N ASP A 645 -6.04 -9.43 19.51
CA ASP A 645 -7.14 -10.02 20.29
C ASP A 645 -7.49 -11.46 19.83
N PHE A 646 -6.71 -12.02 18.89
CA PHE A 646 -6.87 -13.37 18.33
C PHE A 646 -5.52 -14.11 18.20
N GLU A 647 -5.61 -15.44 18.11
CA GLU A 647 -4.47 -16.34 17.82
C GLU A 647 -4.67 -16.91 16.39
N SER A 648 -3.62 -16.87 15.56
CA SER A 648 -3.59 -17.41 14.18
C SER A 648 -2.12 -17.75 13.81
N ASP A 649 -1.91 -18.60 12.80
CA ASP A 649 -0.57 -18.88 12.25
C ASP A 649 -0.08 -17.67 11.42
N LEU A 650 0.36 -16.65 12.13
CA LEU A 650 0.80 -15.38 11.58
C LEU A 650 2.29 -15.40 11.27
N SER A 651 2.64 -14.97 10.06
CA SER A 651 3.99 -14.66 9.62
C SER A 651 4.06 -13.20 9.14
N GLY A 652 5.24 -12.57 9.08
CA GLY A 652 5.34 -11.20 8.56
C GLY A 652 6.71 -10.55 8.58
N LYS A 653 6.81 -9.34 8.01
CA LYS A 653 8.04 -8.60 7.88
C LYS A 653 7.90 -7.08 8.11
N THR A 654 8.85 -6.55 8.87
CA THR A 654 9.10 -5.12 9.07
C THR A 654 9.83 -4.48 7.89
N GLY A 655 9.48 -3.24 7.55
CA GLY A 655 10.23 -2.41 6.62
C GLY A 655 10.53 -1.03 7.21
N THR A 656 11.71 -0.51 6.92
CA THR A 656 12.15 0.83 7.32
C THR A 656 12.96 1.41 6.18
N SER A 657 12.60 2.58 5.67
CA SER A 657 13.35 3.23 4.59
C SER A 657 14.47 4.13 5.12
N GLN A 658 15.40 4.50 4.23
CA GLN A 658 16.61 5.24 4.59
C GLN A 658 16.27 6.55 5.32
N ALA A 659 16.89 6.76 6.48
CA ALA A 659 16.72 7.89 7.37
C ALA A 659 15.30 8.06 7.97
N LEU A 660 14.52 6.98 8.07
CA LEU A 660 13.20 6.91 8.72
C LEU A 660 12.15 7.80 8.05
N ARG A 661 11.99 7.67 6.73
CA ARG A 661 10.94 8.36 5.96
C ARG A 661 9.63 7.57 5.98
N ASP A 662 9.77 6.26 5.87
CA ASP A 662 8.70 5.26 5.76
C ASP A 662 8.94 4.17 6.80
N SER A 663 7.87 3.74 7.47
CA SER A 663 7.87 2.60 8.39
C SER A 663 6.74 1.64 8.01
N TRP A 664 7.04 0.35 7.95
CA TRP A 664 6.17 -0.67 7.37
C TRP A 664 6.03 -1.91 8.25
N PHE A 665 4.87 -2.55 8.15
CA PHE A 665 4.73 -3.97 8.47
C PHE A 665 3.80 -4.65 7.46
N VAL A 666 4.19 -5.82 6.96
CA VAL A 666 3.34 -6.69 6.14
C VAL A 666 3.24 -8.03 6.85
N GLY A 667 2.02 -8.49 7.14
CA GLY A 667 1.75 -9.75 7.83
C GLY A 667 0.74 -10.59 7.07
N LEU A 668 0.86 -11.92 7.17
CA LEU A 668 0.02 -12.89 6.47
C LEU A 668 -0.29 -14.13 7.31
N ASN A 669 -1.46 -14.71 7.07
CA ASN A 669 -1.87 -16.05 7.52
C ASN A 669 -2.39 -16.85 6.29
N PRO A 670 -2.92 -18.07 6.44
CA PRO A 670 -3.41 -18.86 5.29
C PRO A 670 -4.56 -18.24 4.49
N HIS A 671 -5.30 -17.28 5.04
CA HIS A 671 -6.43 -16.62 4.37
C HIS A 671 -6.09 -15.23 3.83
N ILE A 672 -5.34 -14.41 4.58
CA ILE A 672 -5.12 -13.00 4.25
C ILE A 672 -3.65 -12.58 4.24
N THR A 673 -3.38 -11.48 3.56
CA THR A 673 -2.16 -10.67 3.70
C THR A 673 -2.57 -9.21 3.90
N GLN A 674 -2.07 -8.57 4.96
CA GLN A 674 -2.31 -7.17 5.27
C GLN A 674 -0.98 -6.40 5.27
N GLY A 675 -0.86 -5.39 4.43
CA GLY A 675 0.27 -4.45 4.43
C GLY A 675 -0.12 -3.11 5.05
N LEU A 676 0.81 -2.49 5.79
CA LEU A 676 0.64 -1.15 6.35
C LEU A 676 1.93 -0.33 6.26
N TRP A 677 1.78 0.95 5.90
CA TRP A 677 2.79 2.00 5.88
C TRP A 677 2.37 3.17 6.78
N ILE A 678 3.34 3.80 7.45
CA ILE A 678 3.21 5.17 7.99
C ILE A 678 4.40 6.04 7.57
N GLY A 679 4.15 7.33 7.35
CA GLY A 679 5.15 8.32 6.94
C GLY A 679 4.57 9.71 6.72
N TYR A 680 5.26 10.58 5.99
CA TYR A 680 4.80 11.95 5.67
C TYR A 680 4.79 12.19 4.15
N ASP A 681 3.87 13.01 3.63
CA ASP A 681 3.81 13.36 2.20
C ASP A 681 5.01 14.18 1.69
N ASP A 682 5.53 15.11 2.49
CA ASP A 682 6.71 15.88 2.11
C ASP A 682 8.00 15.18 2.57
N ASP A 683 8.84 14.84 1.59
CA ASP A 683 10.15 14.20 1.72
C ASP A 683 11.19 15.03 2.51
N GLN A 684 10.86 16.23 3.01
CA GLN A 684 11.66 16.90 4.04
C GLN A 684 11.44 16.32 5.45
N PHE A 685 10.30 15.68 5.70
CA PHE A 685 9.92 15.12 7.00
C PHE A 685 10.26 13.62 7.13
N ARG A 686 10.13 13.13 8.36
CA ARG A 686 10.58 11.80 8.80
C ARG A 686 9.72 11.31 9.96
N VAL A 687 9.39 10.02 9.94
CA VAL A 687 8.78 9.28 11.03
C VAL A 687 9.58 9.52 12.31
N VAL A 688 8.89 9.81 13.41
CA VAL A 688 9.56 10.06 14.69
C VAL A 688 10.03 8.76 15.33
N GLN A 689 11.32 8.71 15.71
CA GLN A 689 11.96 7.59 16.42
C GLN A 689 11.14 7.12 17.63
N GLU A 690 10.59 8.07 18.40
CA GLU A 690 9.70 7.82 19.54
C GLU A 690 8.55 8.84 19.54
N HIS A 691 7.33 8.37 19.81
CA HIS A 691 6.18 9.21 20.17
C HIS A 691 5.40 8.57 21.32
N ASN A 692 4.86 9.38 22.24
CA ASN A 692 4.11 8.90 23.42
C ASN A 692 4.81 7.84 24.31
N GLY A 693 6.14 7.69 24.21
CA GLY A 693 6.92 6.64 24.88
C GLY A 693 7.00 5.30 24.13
N MET A 694 6.59 5.29 22.85
CA MET A 694 6.62 4.14 21.96
C MET A 694 7.50 4.41 20.74
N GLY A 695 8.36 3.45 20.38
CA GLY A 695 9.26 3.54 19.23
C GLY A 695 8.53 3.39 17.89
N TYR A 696 9.12 3.91 16.80
CA TYR A 696 8.48 3.91 15.46
C TYR A 696 7.96 2.53 15.00
N GLY A 697 8.76 1.47 15.16
CA GLY A 697 8.38 0.10 14.80
C GLY A 697 7.16 -0.39 15.57
N PRO A 698 7.19 -0.40 16.92
CA PRO A 698 6.01 -0.70 17.75
C PRO A 698 4.77 0.15 17.46
N ARG A 699 4.91 1.43 17.05
CA ARG A 699 3.77 2.24 16.57
C ARG A 699 3.16 1.64 15.30
N THR A 700 3.96 1.36 14.28
CA THR A 700 3.50 0.71 13.04
C THR A 700 2.88 -0.67 13.30
N GLN A 701 3.48 -1.46 14.20
CA GLN A 701 3.02 -2.79 14.59
C GLN A 701 1.71 -2.75 15.38
N MET A 702 1.53 -1.77 16.28
CA MET A 702 0.29 -1.54 17.00
C MET A 702 -0.84 -1.18 16.03
N LEU A 703 -0.63 -0.19 15.15
CA LEU A 703 -1.68 0.22 14.20
C LEU A 703 -2.06 -0.92 13.24
N TRP A 704 -1.09 -1.73 12.77
CA TRP A 704 -1.39 -2.92 11.97
C TRP A 704 -2.26 -3.93 12.75
N ALA A 705 -1.96 -4.16 14.04
CA ALA A 705 -2.74 -5.03 14.89
C ALA A 705 -4.14 -4.45 15.19
N ASP A 706 -4.26 -3.14 15.42
CA ASP A 706 -5.55 -2.45 15.61
C ASP A 706 -6.45 -2.65 14.37
N LEU A 707 -5.91 -2.54 13.15
CA LEU A 707 -6.65 -2.83 11.90
C LEU A 707 -7.02 -4.31 11.74
N ALA A 708 -6.13 -5.21 12.16
CA ALA A 708 -6.39 -6.65 12.09
C ALA A 708 -7.45 -7.09 13.11
N ASN A 709 -7.43 -6.52 14.32
CA ASN A 709 -8.44 -6.71 15.35
C ASN A 709 -9.80 -6.16 14.90
N ALA A 710 -9.84 -4.98 14.29
CA ALA A 710 -11.05 -4.38 13.74
C ALA A 710 -11.69 -5.28 12.65
N ALA A 711 -10.89 -5.86 11.75
CA ALA A 711 -11.38 -6.84 10.79
C ALA A 711 -11.85 -8.14 11.46
N TYR A 712 -11.15 -8.62 12.49
CA TYR A 712 -11.48 -9.84 13.24
C TYR A 712 -12.78 -9.70 14.08
N GLU A 713 -13.14 -8.50 14.56
CA GLU A 713 -14.44 -8.27 15.20
C GLU A 713 -15.63 -8.44 14.22
N VAL A 714 -15.39 -8.29 12.91
CA VAL A 714 -16.39 -8.43 11.84
C VAL A 714 -16.39 -9.86 11.28
N ASP A 715 -15.25 -10.36 10.79
CA ASP A 715 -15.09 -11.74 10.29
C ASP A 715 -13.93 -12.49 10.99
N PRO A 716 -14.23 -13.22 12.07
CA PRO A 716 -13.28 -14.11 12.73
C PRO A 716 -12.76 -15.25 11.86
N ASP A 717 -13.59 -15.80 10.96
CA ASP A 717 -13.24 -16.99 10.15
C ASP A 717 -12.29 -16.61 8.99
N LEU A 718 -12.32 -15.34 8.55
CA LEU A 718 -11.34 -14.75 7.63
C LEU A 718 -10.00 -14.45 8.34
N MET A 719 -10.04 -13.74 9.48
CA MET A 719 -8.83 -13.21 10.12
C MET A 719 -8.11 -14.22 11.04
N ALA A 720 -8.82 -15.25 11.54
CA ALA A 720 -8.27 -16.28 12.42
C ALA A 720 -8.76 -17.70 12.04
N PRO A 721 -8.36 -18.23 10.87
CA PRO A 721 -8.75 -19.58 10.44
C PRO A 721 -8.34 -20.69 11.42
N GLU A 722 -9.11 -21.79 11.47
CA GLU A 722 -8.74 -23.03 12.21
C GLU A 722 -7.58 -23.81 11.55
N GLU A 723 -7.05 -23.34 10.41
CA GLU A 723 -6.05 -24.02 9.59
C GLU A 723 -4.71 -23.25 9.65
N ASP A 724 -3.62 -23.98 9.96
CA ASP A 724 -2.24 -23.50 9.88
C ASP A 724 -1.71 -23.60 8.43
N PHE A 725 -0.59 -22.95 8.09
CA PHE A 725 0.05 -23.14 6.78
C PHE A 725 0.50 -24.60 6.57
N GLU A 726 -0.01 -25.28 5.52
CA GLU A 726 0.35 -26.68 5.24
C GLU A 726 1.81 -26.80 4.76
N ARG A 727 2.59 -27.68 5.40
CA ARG A 727 3.97 -27.98 5.02
C ARG A 727 3.99 -28.91 3.80
N PRO A 728 4.51 -28.48 2.64
CA PRO A 728 4.49 -29.31 1.44
C PRO A 728 5.45 -30.50 1.53
N ASP A 729 5.17 -31.54 0.73
CA ASP A 729 6.12 -32.63 0.47
C ASP A 729 7.46 -32.05 0.00
N GLY A 730 8.58 -32.62 0.45
CA GLY A 730 9.93 -32.16 0.08
C GLY A 730 10.55 -31.12 1.03
N ILE A 731 9.85 -30.64 2.08
CA ILE A 731 10.54 -29.95 3.19
C ILE A 731 11.00 -30.95 4.24
N VAL A 732 12.30 -30.98 4.53
CA VAL A 732 12.95 -31.83 5.54
C VAL A 732 13.52 -31.01 6.70
N GLU A 733 13.87 -31.69 7.80
CA GLU A 733 14.60 -31.12 8.95
C GLU A 733 15.95 -31.82 8.98
N GLU A 734 17.05 -31.09 8.82
CA GLU A 734 18.40 -31.66 8.68
C GLU A 734 19.44 -30.87 9.49
N THR A 735 20.49 -31.58 9.92
CA THR A 735 21.60 -31.01 10.69
C THR A 735 22.79 -30.72 9.77
N ILE A 736 23.31 -29.50 9.84
CA ILE A 736 24.43 -29.00 9.02
C ILE A 736 25.52 -28.37 9.91
N CYS A 737 26.72 -28.21 9.35
CA CYS A 737 27.81 -27.47 9.97
C CYS A 737 27.52 -25.96 9.86
N GLY A 738 27.29 -25.31 11.01
CA GLY A 738 27.12 -23.88 11.21
C GLY A 738 28.40 -23.04 11.02
N ILE A 739 29.27 -23.48 10.10
CA ILE A 739 30.36 -22.69 9.50
C ILE A 739 30.19 -22.63 7.98
N THR A 740 29.77 -23.75 7.37
CA THR A 740 29.86 -23.98 5.92
C THR A 740 28.52 -24.21 5.22
N GLY A 741 27.45 -24.50 5.96
CA GLY A 741 26.18 -24.98 5.41
C GLY A 741 26.19 -26.45 4.96
N MET A 742 27.35 -27.15 4.99
CA MET A 742 27.51 -28.54 4.54
C MET A 742 27.10 -29.56 5.60
N LEU A 743 27.06 -30.86 5.27
CA LEU A 743 26.85 -31.91 6.29
C LEU A 743 27.96 -31.87 7.35
N PRO A 744 27.64 -32.10 8.65
CA PRO A 744 28.59 -31.91 9.74
C PRO A 744 29.72 -32.95 9.69
N SER A 745 30.96 -32.47 9.88
CA SER A 745 32.13 -33.32 10.06
C SER A 745 32.29 -33.78 11.51
N ASP A 746 33.08 -34.84 11.74
CA ASP A 746 33.51 -35.27 13.08
C ASP A 746 34.12 -34.10 13.90
N LEU A 747 34.71 -33.09 13.24
CA LEU A 747 35.30 -31.91 13.88
C LEU A 747 34.26 -30.81 14.16
N CYS A 748 33.29 -30.61 13.27
CA CYS A 748 32.19 -29.67 13.46
C CYS A 748 31.26 -30.13 14.59
N GLU A 749 30.99 -31.44 14.70
CA GLU A 749 30.35 -32.04 15.88
C GLU A 749 31.19 -31.89 17.15
N GLU A 750 32.51 -32.12 17.10
CA GLU A 750 33.39 -32.04 18.29
C GLU A 750 33.53 -30.62 18.83
N ALA A 751 33.57 -29.62 17.96
CA ALA A 751 33.63 -28.20 18.33
C ALA A 751 32.27 -27.60 18.70
N GLY A 752 31.16 -28.27 18.34
CA GLY A 752 29.80 -27.88 18.70
C GLY A 752 29.06 -27.01 17.67
N PHE A 753 29.66 -26.75 16.51
CA PHE A 753 29.12 -25.85 15.49
C PHE A 753 28.09 -26.51 14.57
N VAL A 754 27.14 -27.26 15.13
CA VAL A 754 26.07 -27.89 14.35
C VAL A 754 24.75 -27.16 14.56
N THR A 755 24.14 -26.70 13.47
CA THR A 755 22.79 -26.12 13.47
C THR A 755 21.81 -27.09 12.81
N THR A 756 20.53 -26.98 13.11
CA THR A 756 19.46 -27.82 12.57
C THR A 756 18.28 -26.94 12.23
N ASP A 757 17.82 -27.00 10.99
CA ASP A 757 16.80 -26.11 10.44
C ASP A 757 15.97 -26.88 9.38
N LEU A 758 15.00 -26.19 8.77
CA LEU A 758 14.22 -26.68 7.65
C LEU A 758 14.91 -26.38 6.31
N PHE A 759 14.85 -27.36 5.41
CA PHE A 759 15.46 -27.30 4.08
C PHE A 759 14.51 -27.87 3.03
N ASN A 760 14.63 -27.40 1.79
CA ASN A 760 14.14 -28.12 0.61
C ASN A 760 15.03 -29.37 0.40
N GLU A 761 14.43 -30.56 0.26
CA GLU A 761 15.12 -31.85 0.06
C GLU A 761 16.04 -31.83 -1.17
N GLU A 762 15.75 -31.00 -2.19
CA GLU A 762 16.62 -30.83 -3.37
C GLU A 762 17.91 -30.04 -3.08
N PHE A 763 17.93 -29.21 -2.03
CA PHE A 763 19.05 -28.33 -1.67
C PHE A 763 19.75 -28.72 -0.35
N VAL A 764 19.44 -29.89 0.21
CA VAL A 764 20.22 -30.48 1.31
C VAL A 764 21.64 -30.82 0.80
N PRO A 765 22.70 -30.40 1.51
CA PRO A 765 24.08 -30.70 1.09
C PRO A 765 24.36 -32.21 1.05
N ASP A 766 25.08 -32.68 0.02
CA ASP A 766 25.55 -34.08 -0.06
C ASP A 766 27.06 -34.25 0.25
N GLU A 767 27.82 -33.14 0.26
CA GLU A 767 29.20 -33.09 0.72
C GLU A 767 29.29 -32.84 2.24
N THR A 768 30.34 -33.38 2.87
CA THR A 768 30.65 -33.20 4.29
C THR A 768 31.69 -32.10 4.45
N ASP A 769 31.48 -31.23 5.43
CA ASP A 769 32.41 -30.17 5.85
C ASP A 769 33.88 -30.64 5.88
N ASP A 770 34.75 -29.86 5.26
CA ASP A 770 36.21 -29.98 5.40
C ASP A 770 36.89 -28.65 5.82
N SER A 771 36.13 -27.62 6.22
CA SER A 771 36.65 -26.30 6.64
C SER A 771 37.48 -26.36 7.93
N LEU A 772 37.18 -27.33 8.79
CA LEU A 772 37.85 -27.53 10.07
C LEU A 772 39.02 -28.49 9.96
N GLU A 773 40.11 -28.19 10.65
CA GLU A 773 41.21 -29.13 10.88
C GLU A 773 41.59 -29.26 12.36
N ARG A 774 42.56 -30.14 12.65
CA ARG A 774 42.99 -30.45 14.02
C ARG A 774 44.45 -30.06 14.21
N VAL A 775 44.67 -28.90 14.80
CA VAL A 775 45.99 -28.34 15.09
C VAL A 775 46.54 -28.79 16.44
N ASP A 776 47.88 -28.87 16.53
CA ASP A 776 48.62 -28.88 17.79
C ASP A 776 48.89 -27.44 18.23
N TYR A 777 48.53 -27.10 19.47
CA TYR A 777 48.63 -25.75 20.03
C TYR A 777 49.38 -25.73 21.38
N VAL A 778 49.85 -24.56 21.80
CA VAL A 778 50.43 -24.31 23.13
C VAL A 778 49.80 -23.09 23.78
N ARG A 779 49.96 -22.97 25.10
CA ARG A 779 49.59 -21.75 25.86
C ARG A 779 50.83 -21.13 26.48
N VAL A 780 50.96 -19.81 26.33
CA VAL A 780 52.12 -19.03 26.76
C VAL A 780 51.62 -17.69 27.31
N ASN A 781 52.03 -17.31 28.51
CA ASN A 781 51.57 -16.11 29.26
C ASN A 781 50.05 -16.05 29.59
N GLY A 782 49.23 -16.94 29.03
CA GLY A 782 47.78 -17.00 29.17
C GLY A 782 47.09 -17.19 27.81
N ASP A 783 47.72 -16.66 26.78
CA ASP A 783 47.28 -16.67 25.39
C ASP A 783 47.53 -18.04 24.73
N THR A 784 46.83 -18.32 23.63
CA THR A 784 46.87 -19.59 22.89
C THR A 784 47.49 -19.39 21.51
N TYR A 785 48.39 -20.29 21.10
CA TYR A 785 49.17 -20.15 19.87
C TYR A 785 49.32 -21.50 19.14
N LEU A 786 49.50 -21.48 17.82
CA LEU A 786 49.90 -22.67 17.07
C LEU A 786 51.27 -23.18 17.54
N ALA A 787 51.38 -24.49 17.73
CA ALA A 787 52.64 -25.12 18.06
C ALA A 787 53.57 -25.16 16.84
N LEU A 788 54.84 -24.81 17.04
CA LEU A 788 55.85 -24.87 15.98
C LEU A 788 56.13 -26.34 15.60
N ASP A 789 56.58 -26.54 14.37
CA ASP A 789 57.11 -27.80 13.80
C ASP A 789 58.25 -28.43 14.67
N SER A 790 58.81 -27.65 15.61
CA SER A 790 59.85 -28.02 16.59
C SER A 790 59.37 -28.14 18.04
N THR A 791 58.13 -27.78 18.36
CA THR A 791 57.58 -27.85 19.72
C THR A 791 57.47 -29.32 20.18
N PRO A 792 57.95 -29.69 21.39
CA PRO A 792 57.87 -31.06 21.85
C PRO A 792 56.42 -31.47 22.19
N SER A 793 55.95 -32.57 21.62
CA SER A 793 54.57 -33.09 21.76
C SER A 793 54.09 -33.32 23.20
N GLU A 794 55.00 -33.45 24.17
CA GLU A 794 54.64 -33.50 25.59
C GLU A 794 54.07 -32.17 26.13
N PHE A 795 54.28 -31.06 25.42
CA PHE A 795 53.76 -29.73 25.76
C PHE A 795 52.59 -29.27 24.87
N THR A 796 52.39 -29.85 23.68
CA THR A 796 51.28 -29.46 22.77
C THR A 796 49.93 -30.04 23.21
N ARG A 797 48.85 -29.28 23.05
CA ARG A 797 47.45 -29.73 23.17
C ARG A 797 46.89 -29.88 21.76
N GLN A 798 45.91 -30.76 21.55
CA GLN A 798 45.16 -30.78 20.29
C GLN A 798 43.87 -29.98 20.46
N GLY A 799 43.56 -29.15 19.46
CA GLY A 799 42.31 -28.39 19.36
C GLY A 799 41.75 -28.48 17.94
N VAL A 800 40.61 -27.83 17.70
CA VAL A 800 40.04 -27.65 16.37
C VAL A 800 40.33 -26.22 15.91
N SER A 801 40.64 -26.02 14.64
CA SER A 801 40.74 -24.70 14.02
C SER A 801 39.96 -24.69 12.71
N VAL A 802 39.57 -23.50 12.25
CA VAL A 802 39.25 -23.31 10.83
C VAL A 802 40.56 -23.34 10.06
N ARG A 803 40.54 -23.79 8.81
CA ARG A 803 41.70 -23.76 7.91
C ARG A 803 41.87 -22.38 7.27
N ASP A 804 43.12 -21.94 7.16
CA ASP A 804 43.51 -20.70 6.49
C ASP A 804 42.99 -20.57 5.04
N ASP A 805 42.69 -21.70 4.37
CA ASP A 805 42.18 -21.71 2.98
C ASP A 805 40.65 -21.74 2.85
N PHE A 806 39.90 -21.67 3.97
CA PHE A 806 38.44 -21.61 3.94
C PHE A 806 37.89 -20.18 3.81
N PHE A 807 38.44 -19.22 4.56
CA PHE A 807 37.97 -17.84 4.58
C PHE A 807 38.89 -16.87 3.79
N ASP A 808 39.06 -17.08 2.48
CA ASP A 808 39.81 -16.15 1.59
C ASP A 808 38.97 -14.87 1.30
N LEU A 809 38.63 -14.11 2.35
CA LEU A 809 37.78 -12.90 2.28
C LEU A 809 38.58 -11.59 2.12
N GLY A 810 39.91 -11.61 2.21
CA GLY A 810 40.77 -10.43 1.98
C GLY A 810 41.78 -10.18 3.10
N ASP A 811 41.99 -8.91 3.44
CA ASP A 811 42.91 -8.45 4.50
C ASP A 811 42.23 -8.36 5.90
N GLU A 812 41.02 -8.93 6.09
CA GLU A 812 40.25 -8.86 7.34
C GLU A 812 40.54 -10.04 8.30
N ASP A 813 40.73 -9.72 9.59
CA ASP A 813 40.90 -10.72 10.65
C ASP A 813 39.52 -11.19 11.15
N LEU A 814 39.10 -12.37 10.69
CA LEU A 814 37.81 -12.93 11.05
C LEU A 814 37.73 -13.45 12.49
N SER A 815 38.84 -13.57 13.21
CA SER A 815 38.82 -13.96 14.63
C SER A 815 38.10 -12.92 15.50
N GLU A 816 38.07 -11.65 15.09
CA GLU A 816 37.27 -10.59 15.73
C GLU A 816 35.75 -10.71 15.48
N TYR A 817 35.31 -11.57 14.56
CA TYR A 817 33.90 -11.70 14.12
C TYR A 817 33.31 -13.12 14.28
N LEU A 818 34.01 -14.02 14.96
CA LEU A 818 33.46 -15.31 15.36
C LEU A 818 32.53 -15.11 16.58
N PRO A 819 31.33 -15.74 16.65
CA PRO A 819 30.45 -15.63 17.81
C PRO A 819 31.13 -16.06 19.12
N ASP A 820 30.75 -15.46 20.27
CA ASP A 820 31.34 -15.75 21.59
C ASP A 820 31.42 -17.26 21.94
N ASP A 821 30.45 -18.07 21.51
CA ASP A 821 30.43 -19.53 21.74
C ASP A 821 31.50 -20.31 20.93
N TRP A 822 32.23 -19.64 20.03
CA TRP A 822 33.33 -20.19 19.23
C TRP A 822 34.69 -20.20 19.97
N ASP A 823 34.70 -19.86 21.26
CA ASP A 823 35.78 -19.96 22.26
C ASP A 823 36.53 -21.33 22.29
N ASN A 824 35.98 -22.35 21.61
CA ASN A 824 36.57 -23.68 21.44
C ASN A 824 37.54 -23.79 20.24
N LEU A 825 37.55 -22.83 19.32
CA LEU A 825 38.48 -22.80 18.19
C LEU A 825 39.85 -22.26 18.59
N ILE A 826 40.87 -22.78 17.91
CA ILE A 826 42.23 -22.27 17.94
C ILE A 826 42.41 -21.37 16.71
N SER A 827 42.67 -20.07 16.92
CA SER A 827 43.14 -19.18 15.85
C SER A 827 44.47 -19.71 15.28
N THR A 828 44.60 -19.67 13.95
CA THR A 828 45.79 -20.14 13.23
C THR A 828 46.81 -19.03 12.96
N ASP A 829 46.47 -17.79 13.26
CA ASP A 829 47.10 -16.57 12.76
C ASP A 829 48.46 -16.26 13.42
N GLU A 830 48.67 -16.69 14.66
CA GLU A 830 49.96 -16.55 15.38
C GLU A 830 50.63 -17.89 15.75
N GLU A 831 51.77 -18.18 15.08
CA GLU A 831 52.77 -19.15 15.55
C GLU A 831 53.32 -18.75 16.94
N ALA A 832 53.52 -19.72 17.84
CA ALA A 832 53.97 -19.45 19.20
C ALA A 832 55.32 -18.68 19.26
N PRO A 833 55.38 -17.53 19.98
CA PRO A 833 56.42 -16.52 19.78
C PRO A 833 57.83 -16.96 20.23
N ASP A 834 58.73 -17.22 19.29
CA ASP A 834 60.12 -17.64 19.57
C ASP A 834 61.09 -16.45 19.82
N ASN A 835 61.68 -16.33 21.02
CA ASN A 835 62.68 -15.29 21.33
C ASN A 835 64.07 -15.51 20.68
N GLY A 836 64.29 -16.71 20.12
CA GLY A 836 65.49 -17.14 19.41
C GLY A 836 66.64 -17.60 20.29
N ARG A 837 66.39 -17.90 21.57
CA ARG A 837 67.42 -18.25 22.58
C ARG A 837 66.92 -19.35 23.52
N THR A 838 67.84 -20.22 23.93
CA THR A 838 67.56 -21.20 24.99
C THR A 838 67.32 -20.51 26.34
N PRO A 839 66.29 -20.88 27.12
CA PRO A 839 65.90 -20.15 28.33
C PRO A 839 66.90 -20.24 29.48
N GLY A 840 66.75 -19.33 30.43
CA GLY A 840 67.32 -19.42 31.77
C GLY A 840 66.98 -20.72 32.51
N ALA A 841 67.80 -21.06 33.50
CA ALA A 841 67.52 -22.19 34.38
C ALA A 841 66.45 -21.78 35.43
N PRO A 842 65.35 -22.53 35.60
CA PRO A 842 64.30 -22.17 36.55
C PRO A 842 64.82 -22.19 38.00
N SER A 843 64.29 -21.30 38.83
CA SER A 843 64.55 -21.29 40.27
C SER A 843 63.57 -22.22 40.98
N ILE A 844 64.10 -23.24 41.67
CA ILE A 844 63.28 -24.30 42.28
C ILE A 844 63.46 -24.36 43.80
N SER A 845 62.43 -24.86 44.50
CA SER A 845 62.37 -25.04 45.94
C SER A 845 61.72 -26.39 46.31
N THR A 846 61.59 -26.69 47.60
CA THR A 846 60.86 -27.88 48.08
C THR A 846 59.94 -27.56 49.24
N SER A 847 58.70 -28.03 49.16
CA SER A 847 57.72 -28.01 50.24
C SER A 847 57.30 -29.44 50.58
N GLY A 848 57.79 -29.98 51.70
CA GLY A 848 57.53 -31.39 52.05
C GLY A 848 58.15 -32.38 51.06
N ASP A 849 57.31 -33.18 50.42
CA ASP A 849 57.69 -34.13 49.36
C ASP A 849 57.46 -33.58 47.93
N THR A 850 57.19 -32.28 47.81
CA THR A 850 56.92 -31.59 46.53
C THR A 850 58.10 -30.68 46.14
N VAL A 851 58.54 -30.77 44.88
CA VAL A 851 59.39 -29.76 44.23
C VAL A 851 58.48 -28.66 43.68
N THR A 852 58.78 -27.39 43.94
CA THR A 852 58.02 -26.26 43.35
C THR A 852 58.96 -25.32 42.61
N TRP A 853 58.44 -24.59 41.63
CA TRP A 853 59.14 -23.50 40.95
C TRP A 853 58.17 -22.34 40.72
N ASN A 854 58.70 -21.24 40.21
CA ASN A 854 57.88 -20.12 39.75
C ASN A 854 57.77 -20.16 38.21
N GLU A 855 56.73 -19.51 37.72
CA GLU A 855 56.61 -18.98 36.36
C GLU A 855 57.95 -18.39 35.85
N HIS A 856 58.26 -18.59 34.56
CA HIS A 856 59.55 -18.18 34.00
C HIS A 856 59.51 -16.73 33.49
N GLU A 857 60.61 -15.97 33.66
CA GLU A 857 60.69 -14.56 33.24
C GLU A 857 60.80 -14.37 31.70
N GLU A 858 61.03 -15.44 30.94
CA GLU A 858 61.02 -15.45 29.48
C GLU A 858 59.69 -16.03 28.99
N GLY A 859 58.83 -15.17 28.44
CA GLY A 859 57.46 -15.48 27.99
C GLY A 859 57.38 -16.21 26.65
N ASP A 860 58.30 -17.14 26.40
CA ASP A 860 58.29 -18.13 25.32
C ASP A 860 58.50 -19.58 25.83
N VAL A 861 58.33 -19.80 27.14
CA VAL A 861 58.40 -21.11 27.80
C VAL A 861 57.05 -21.82 27.76
N VAL A 862 57.00 -23.02 27.16
CA VAL A 862 55.78 -23.86 27.06
C VAL A 862 55.67 -24.91 28.17
N GLY A 863 56.73 -25.07 28.97
CA GLY A 863 56.73 -25.97 30.12
C GLY A 863 58.11 -26.35 30.61
N TYR A 864 58.15 -27.42 31.40
CA TYR A 864 59.28 -27.80 32.21
C TYR A 864 59.51 -29.32 32.20
N ARG A 865 60.78 -29.75 32.10
CA ARG A 865 61.16 -31.17 32.29
C ARG A 865 61.73 -31.37 33.70
N ILE A 866 61.16 -32.33 34.44
CA ILE A 866 61.54 -32.66 35.82
C ILE A 866 62.45 -33.89 35.78
N TYR A 867 63.66 -33.75 36.31
CA TYR A 867 64.68 -34.80 36.36
C TYR A 867 64.95 -35.24 37.79
N ARG A 868 65.20 -36.54 37.98
CA ARG A 868 65.43 -37.17 39.28
C ARG A 868 66.65 -38.08 39.29
N ALA A 869 67.41 -38.05 40.37
CA ALA A 869 68.42 -39.02 40.75
C ALA A 869 68.15 -39.60 42.16
N SER A 870 68.85 -40.67 42.53
CA SER A 870 68.78 -41.24 43.90
C SER A 870 69.39 -40.34 44.98
N ASN A 871 70.24 -39.40 44.58
CA ASN A 871 71.06 -38.51 45.41
C ASN A 871 71.74 -37.47 44.48
N GLU A 872 72.29 -36.40 45.05
CA GLU A 872 72.83 -35.25 44.29
C GLU A 872 74.00 -35.62 43.34
N ASP A 873 74.81 -36.63 43.69
CA ASP A 873 75.88 -37.19 42.81
C ASP A 873 75.40 -38.30 41.84
N GLY A 874 74.08 -38.53 41.72
CA GLY A 874 73.53 -39.66 40.95
C GLY A 874 73.35 -39.41 39.45
N ASP A 875 73.19 -40.47 38.68
CA ASP A 875 72.74 -40.37 37.29
C ASP A 875 71.26 -39.89 37.28
N PHE A 876 71.01 -38.69 36.77
CA PHE A 876 69.65 -38.14 36.64
C PHE A 876 68.94 -38.69 35.40
N SER A 877 67.65 -38.97 35.54
CA SER A 877 66.72 -39.27 34.45
C SER A 877 65.47 -38.40 34.56
N GLU A 878 64.92 -37.99 33.43
CA GLU A 878 63.59 -37.39 33.37
C GLU A 878 62.54 -38.31 34.03
N VAL A 879 61.57 -37.73 34.74
CA VAL A 879 60.47 -38.47 35.38
C VAL A 879 59.09 -38.00 34.95
N THR A 880 58.95 -36.73 34.55
CA THR A 880 57.77 -36.19 33.86
C THR A 880 58.15 -34.84 33.21
N SER A 881 57.32 -34.40 32.28
CA SER A 881 57.15 -32.98 31.97
C SER A 881 55.96 -32.41 32.73
N VAL A 882 55.91 -31.08 32.88
CA VAL A 882 54.77 -30.29 33.37
C VAL A 882 54.64 -29.05 32.46
N ARG A 883 53.43 -28.69 32.05
CA ARG A 883 53.16 -27.62 31.07
C ARG A 883 53.20 -26.24 31.70
N TRP A 884 53.22 -25.21 30.86
CA TRP A 884 53.09 -23.81 31.31
C TRP A 884 51.73 -23.53 31.97
N ASP A 885 50.67 -24.18 31.51
CA ASP A 885 49.30 -24.01 32.00
C ASP A 885 48.87 -25.10 33.02
N GLU A 886 49.84 -25.71 33.69
CA GLU A 886 49.68 -26.65 34.81
C GLU A 886 50.30 -26.07 36.08
N ASP A 887 49.93 -26.60 37.27
CA ASP A 887 50.53 -26.18 38.53
C ASP A 887 52.07 -26.35 38.50
N PHE A 888 52.83 -25.30 38.86
CA PHE A 888 54.30 -25.29 38.88
C PHE A 888 54.92 -26.10 40.04
N GLU A 889 54.42 -27.32 40.24
CA GLU A 889 54.89 -28.25 41.25
C GLU A 889 54.91 -29.72 40.81
N TYR A 890 55.72 -30.53 41.49
CA TYR A 890 55.80 -31.96 41.28
C TYR A 890 56.00 -32.72 42.60
N SER A 891 54.98 -33.49 43.00
CA SER A 891 55.02 -34.39 44.16
C SER A 891 55.89 -35.62 43.88
N GLY A 892 57.07 -35.68 44.50
CA GLY A 892 58.12 -36.64 44.18
C GLY A 892 58.41 -37.69 45.28
N SER A 893 58.98 -38.82 44.89
CA SER A 893 59.54 -39.78 45.85
C SER A 893 60.99 -39.45 46.21
N GLY A 894 61.36 -39.63 47.48
CA GLY A 894 62.66 -39.20 48.04
C GLY A 894 63.88 -39.50 47.17
N GLY A 895 64.72 -38.49 46.97
CA GLY A 895 65.76 -38.42 45.95
C GLY A 895 66.14 -36.96 45.67
N ALA A 896 67.11 -36.77 44.76
CA ALA A 896 67.53 -35.45 44.30
C ALA A 896 66.84 -35.09 42.98
N TYR A 897 66.49 -33.83 42.80
CA TYR A 897 65.73 -33.31 41.66
C TYR A 897 66.35 -32.04 41.09
N TYR A 898 66.24 -31.86 39.78
CA TYR A 898 66.36 -30.55 39.13
C TYR A 898 65.24 -30.39 38.11
N VAL A 899 64.97 -29.15 37.72
CA VAL A 899 64.01 -28.80 36.66
C VAL A 899 64.75 -28.02 35.57
N THR A 900 64.26 -28.12 34.34
CA THR A 900 64.66 -27.29 33.20
C THR A 900 63.42 -26.65 32.60
N ALA A 901 63.55 -25.45 32.06
CA ALA A 901 62.52 -24.81 31.25
C ALA A 901 62.71 -25.20 29.77
N VAL A 902 61.63 -25.29 29.02
CA VAL A 902 61.62 -25.62 27.58
C VAL A 902 60.81 -24.56 26.84
N ASP A 903 61.40 -23.96 25.80
CA ASP A 903 60.71 -22.98 24.97
C ASP A 903 59.84 -23.58 23.85
N VAL A 904 59.04 -22.73 23.21
CA VAL A 904 58.22 -23.04 22.02
C VAL A 904 59.01 -23.80 20.95
N ALA A 905 60.29 -23.51 20.77
CA ALA A 905 61.16 -24.15 19.79
C ALA A 905 61.85 -25.44 20.29
N GLY A 906 61.42 -25.95 21.46
CA GLY A 906 61.91 -27.19 22.06
C GLY A 906 63.31 -27.10 22.66
N ARG A 907 63.87 -25.90 22.86
CA ARG A 907 65.22 -25.71 23.39
C ARG A 907 65.17 -25.70 24.92
N GLU A 908 65.90 -26.65 25.51
CA GLU A 908 65.87 -26.90 26.95
C GLU A 908 66.99 -26.13 27.68
N SER A 909 66.64 -25.52 28.81
CA SER A 909 67.54 -24.74 29.66
C SER A 909 68.71 -25.56 30.22
N SER A 910 69.71 -24.89 30.80
CA SER A 910 70.58 -25.58 31.76
C SER A 910 69.78 -25.99 33.00
N ALA A 911 70.19 -27.09 33.63
CA ALA A 911 69.56 -27.59 34.85
C ALA A 911 69.54 -26.53 35.98
N SER A 912 68.43 -26.48 36.72
CA SER A 912 68.32 -25.71 37.95
C SER A 912 69.35 -26.11 39.01
N SER A 913 69.44 -25.34 40.10
CA SER A 913 69.99 -25.85 41.35
C SER A 913 69.26 -27.13 41.77
N THR A 914 70.02 -28.16 42.17
CA THR A 914 69.45 -29.42 42.67
C THR A 914 68.83 -29.24 44.05
N VAL A 915 67.68 -29.88 44.30
CA VAL A 915 67.03 -29.99 45.61
C VAL A 915 66.81 -31.45 45.99
N THR A 916 66.77 -31.76 47.28
CA THR A 916 66.67 -33.14 47.77
C THR A 916 65.45 -33.34 48.67
N ILE A 917 64.54 -34.21 48.24
CA ILE A 917 63.37 -34.64 49.02
C ILE A 917 63.73 -35.88 49.86
N GLY A 918 63.28 -35.91 51.12
CA GLY A 918 63.19 -37.16 51.90
C GLY A 918 64.44 -37.61 52.69
N THR A 919 65.34 -36.72 53.12
CA THR A 919 66.49 -37.10 53.98
C THR A 919 66.30 -36.78 55.47
N THR A 920 66.49 -37.78 56.37
CA THR A 920 66.42 -37.61 57.84
C THR A 920 67.65 -38.17 58.61
N SER A 921 68.71 -37.34 58.64
CA SER A 921 69.70 -37.06 59.72
C SER A 921 70.31 -38.13 60.66
N GLY A 922 71.61 -37.94 60.97
CA GLY A 922 72.30 -38.40 62.20
C GLY A 922 73.75 -38.91 62.00
N GLY A 923 74.77 -38.60 62.81
CA GLY A 923 74.88 -37.67 63.96
C GLY A 923 76.22 -37.81 64.73
N ASP A 924 76.73 -36.70 65.28
CA ASP A 924 77.76 -36.46 66.34
C ASP A 924 79.09 -37.27 66.44
N ASN A 925 80.24 -36.57 66.58
CA ASN A 925 80.94 -36.35 67.90
C ASN A 925 82.36 -35.69 67.83
N ASP A 926 82.85 -35.27 69.01
CA ASP A 926 84.26 -35.04 69.48
C ASP A 926 85.07 -33.77 69.08
N GLU A 927 84.82 -32.68 69.83
CA GLU A 927 85.72 -31.90 70.75
C GLU A 927 87.22 -31.53 70.48
N ASP A 928 87.64 -30.45 71.19
CA ASP A 928 88.98 -30.05 71.69
C ASP A 928 90.04 -29.23 70.88
N ASP A 929 89.92 -27.89 71.01
CA ASP A 929 90.80 -26.99 71.81
C ASP A 929 92.31 -26.77 71.46
N ASN A 930 92.71 -25.55 71.03
CA ASN A 930 93.50 -24.61 71.89
C ASN A 930 93.94 -23.23 71.30
N SER A 931 93.77 -22.19 72.13
CA SER A 931 94.69 -21.06 72.48
C SER A 931 95.22 -19.98 71.50
N ASP A 932 95.23 -18.74 72.03
CA ASP A 932 96.24 -17.65 71.96
C ASP A 932 96.39 -16.68 70.76
N SER A 933 95.54 -15.63 70.80
CA SER A 933 95.88 -14.23 71.18
C SER A 933 96.58 -13.21 70.24
N ASP A 934 96.23 -11.94 70.56
CA ASP A 934 96.98 -10.68 70.44
C ASP A 934 97.14 -9.89 69.11
N ASN A 935 96.08 -9.11 68.82
CA ASN A 935 96.03 -7.62 68.93
C ASN A 935 96.87 -6.68 68.02
N ALA A 936 96.12 -5.73 67.43
CA ALA A 936 96.42 -4.31 67.17
C ALA A 936 97.31 -3.85 65.98
N ASP A 937 96.76 -2.83 65.29
CA ASP A 937 97.38 -1.74 64.51
C ASP A 937 98.26 -2.12 63.28
N ASN A 938 98.29 -1.36 62.18
CA ASN A 938 98.21 0.10 62.11
C ASN A 938 97.95 0.67 60.68
N ASP A 939 97.49 1.93 60.61
CA ASP A 939 97.73 2.99 59.60
C ASP A 939 97.77 2.74 58.06
N THR A 940 96.85 3.43 57.36
CA THR A 940 97.02 4.30 56.15
C THR A 940 97.57 3.70 54.83
N ASP A 941 97.52 4.35 53.64
CA ASP A 941 97.24 5.76 53.27
C ASP A 941 96.78 5.90 51.80
N ASN A 942 95.99 6.96 51.49
CA ASN A 942 95.79 7.70 50.20
C ASN A 942 95.75 6.99 48.81
N GLU A 943 95.15 7.51 47.72
CA GLU A 943 94.56 8.82 47.30
C GLU A 943 93.46 8.47 46.24
N SER A 944 92.50 9.30 45.79
CA SER A 944 92.20 10.74 45.92
C SER A 944 90.74 11.02 45.51
N ASP A 945 90.16 12.16 45.93
CA ASP A 945 89.10 13.01 45.29
C ASP A 945 87.92 12.39 44.48
N SER A 946 86.68 12.92 44.43
CA SER A 946 85.91 14.01 45.09
C SER A 946 84.54 14.08 44.33
N THR A 947 83.42 14.71 44.74
CA THR A 947 83.02 15.52 45.92
C THR A 947 81.49 15.58 46.03
N ASN A 948 80.94 15.64 47.26
CA ASN A 948 79.76 16.43 47.71
C ASN A 948 78.35 16.29 47.05
N ASN A 949 77.22 16.72 47.65
CA ASN A 949 76.64 16.89 49.01
C ASN A 949 75.29 17.65 48.79
N ASN A 950 74.21 17.58 49.59
CA ASN A 950 73.82 16.90 50.85
C ASN A 950 72.27 16.65 50.73
N SER A 951 71.42 16.25 51.69
CA SER A 951 71.40 16.14 53.17
C SER A 951 70.41 15.01 53.55
N SER A 952 70.43 14.34 54.71
CA SER A 952 70.20 14.78 56.11
C SER A 952 68.78 15.35 56.36
N ASN A 953 68.01 14.96 57.39
CA ASN A 953 68.32 14.10 58.55
C ASN A 953 67.01 13.71 59.29
N ASN A 954 67.04 12.63 60.11
CA ASN A 954 66.54 12.50 61.51
C ASN A 954 65.15 13.08 61.96
N ASP A 955 64.46 12.58 62.99
CA ASP A 955 64.76 11.62 64.07
C ASP A 955 63.44 11.16 64.75
N ASN A 956 63.49 10.05 65.52
CA ASN A 956 62.68 9.78 66.73
C ASN A 956 61.13 9.58 66.61
N ASP A 957 60.40 8.93 67.55
CA ASP A 957 60.76 8.26 68.82
C ASP A 957 60.03 6.90 68.98
N ASP A 958 60.80 5.87 69.29
CA ASP A 958 60.63 4.81 70.31
C ASP A 958 59.35 4.71 71.21
N ASN A 959 59.03 3.46 71.61
CA ASN A 959 58.47 3.02 72.93
C ASN A 959 56.97 3.27 73.29
N ASN A 960 56.25 2.40 74.01
CA ASN A 960 56.51 1.02 74.50
C ASN A 960 55.20 0.28 74.92
N GLU A 961 55.32 -1.00 75.33
CA GLU A 961 54.48 -1.74 76.32
C GLU A 961 53.00 -2.08 75.99
N SER A 962 52.44 -3.25 76.35
CA SER A 962 53.01 -4.55 76.81
C SER A 962 51.92 -5.66 76.93
N ASP A 963 52.34 -6.91 77.19
CA ASP A 963 51.64 -7.97 77.97
C ASP A 963 50.37 -8.65 77.35
N ASP A 964 50.11 -9.97 77.46
CA ASP A 964 50.91 -11.13 77.93
C ASP A 964 50.25 -12.48 77.50
N SER A 965 51.00 -13.59 77.58
CA SER A 965 50.56 -14.98 77.88
C SER A 965 49.84 -15.90 76.84
N ASN A 966 50.65 -16.77 76.22
CA ASN A 966 50.64 -18.25 76.31
C ASN A 966 49.39 -19.16 76.08
N ASN A 967 49.66 -20.22 75.28
CA ASN A 967 49.40 -21.67 75.51
C ASN A 967 48.21 -22.44 74.85
N ASN A 968 48.62 -23.40 74.01
CA ASN A 968 48.30 -24.85 74.02
C ASN A 968 47.14 -25.50 73.20
N ASP A 969 47.59 -26.51 72.45
CA ASP A 969 47.07 -27.89 72.32
C ASP A 969 45.86 -28.24 71.42
N ASN A 970 46.19 -28.59 70.17
CA ASN A 970 46.31 -29.98 69.67
C ASN A 970 45.04 -30.81 69.28
N SER A 971 44.99 -31.15 67.98
CA SER A 971 44.65 -32.47 67.40
C SER A 971 43.19 -32.89 67.12
N SER A 972 43.06 -33.59 65.99
CA SER A 972 42.12 -34.66 65.61
C SER A 972 40.65 -34.36 65.27
N ASP A 973 39.99 -35.11 64.36
CA ASP A 973 40.40 -35.93 63.18
C ASP A 973 39.10 -36.47 62.55
N ASN A 974 39.08 -36.68 61.22
CA ASN A 974 38.30 -37.74 60.50
C ASN A 974 36.73 -37.74 60.61
N ASP A 975 35.95 -38.40 59.74
CA ASP A 975 36.29 -39.23 58.56
C ASP A 975 35.17 -39.29 57.48
N ASN A 976 35.61 -39.33 56.22
CA ASN A 976 35.20 -40.24 55.13
C ASN A 976 33.75 -40.35 54.56
N SER A 977 33.68 -40.13 53.22
CA SER A 977 33.07 -40.98 52.16
C SER A 977 31.67 -41.61 52.28
N ASN A 978 30.80 -41.32 51.29
CA ASN A 978 30.39 -42.24 50.19
C ASN A 978 29.19 -41.62 49.43
N THR A 979 29.28 -41.36 48.11
CA THR A 979 28.93 -42.24 46.97
C THR A 979 27.47 -42.71 46.87
N ASP A 980 27.05 -42.75 45.60
CA ASP A 980 26.00 -43.57 44.98
C ASP A 980 24.49 -43.19 45.08
N ASN A 981 24.09 -42.42 44.07
CA ASN A 981 23.30 -42.91 42.91
C ASN A 981 21.75 -43.03 43.01
N THR A 982 21.15 -43.10 41.82
CA THR A 982 19.82 -43.59 41.43
C THR A 982 18.57 -42.74 41.74
N ASN A 983 18.09 -42.14 40.64
CA ASN A 983 16.75 -42.36 40.06
C ASN A 983 15.49 -41.71 40.64
N ASP A 984 14.78 -41.13 39.65
CA ASP A 984 13.37 -41.37 39.30
C ASP A 984 12.27 -40.40 39.74
N SER A 985 11.78 -39.73 38.70
CA SER A 985 10.36 -39.70 38.30
C SER A 985 9.37 -38.82 39.07
N ASN A 986 8.62 -38.08 38.25
CA ASN A 986 7.24 -37.65 38.45
C ASN A 986 6.99 -36.52 39.47
N ASN A 987 6.09 -35.56 39.23
CA ASN A 987 5.29 -35.21 38.03
C ASN A 987 4.48 -33.94 38.42
N GLU A 988 3.95 -33.21 37.43
CA GLU A 988 2.75 -32.36 37.52
C GLU A 988 2.71 -31.14 38.50
N ASN A 989 2.37 -30.00 37.90
CA ASN A 989 1.31 -29.07 38.34
C ASN A 989 1.54 -28.08 39.52
N ASN A 990 1.79 -26.83 39.10
CA ASN A 990 0.78 -25.74 39.15
C ASN A 990 0.74 -24.77 40.37
N SER A 991 0.55 -23.49 40.04
CA SER A 991 -0.06 -22.40 40.82
C SER A 991 0.50 -22.03 42.21
N ASN A 992 1.16 -20.86 42.29
CA ASN A 992 0.72 -19.69 43.09
C ASN A 992 1.83 -18.61 43.07
N THR A 993 1.61 -17.42 42.49
CA THR A 993 0.94 -16.23 43.07
C THR A 993 1.54 -15.71 44.38
N ASN A 994 1.77 -14.38 44.42
CA ASN A 994 2.04 -13.52 45.59
C ASN A 994 3.44 -13.68 46.22
N SER A 995 4.10 -12.61 46.69
CA SER A 995 3.70 -11.19 46.80
C SER A 995 4.90 -10.25 46.99
N ASP A 996 4.72 -9.00 46.59
CA ASP A 996 5.17 -7.75 47.23
C ASP A 996 6.28 -7.83 48.30
N ASN A 997 7.45 -7.19 48.04
CA ASN A 997 7.66 -5.84 48.58
C ASN A 997 8.98 -5.17 48.10
N ASP A 998 8.82 -4.10 47.33
CA ASP A 998 9.13 -2.71 47.74
C ASP A 998 10.55 -2.31 48.23
N SER A 999 11.09 -1.30 47.53
CA SER A 999 11.99 -0.22 47.99
C SER A 999 13.49 -0.47 48.31
N SER A 1000 14.33 0.10 47.43
CA SER A 1000 15.16 1.30 47.68
C SER A 1000 16.70 1.21 47.73
N ASP A 1001 17.31 2.15 46.98
CA ASP A 1001 18.45 3.01 47.31
C ASP A 1001 19.91 2.49 47.38
N ASN A 1002 20.62 2.71 46.26
CA ASN A 1002 21.57 3.85 46.08
C ASN A 1002 23.11 3.60 46.15
N ASN A 1003 23.83 4.31 45.26
CA ASN A 1003 25.29 4.46 45.06
C ASN A 1003 26.10 3.22 44.58
N GLY A 1004 27.00 3.32 43.58
CA GLY A 1004 27.21 4.40 42.59
C GLY A 1004 28.66 4.71 42.20
N ASN A 1005 28.78 5.55 41.17
CA ASN A 1005 29.84 6.56 40.94
C ASN A 1005 31.27 6.10 40.54
N GLY A 1006 31.64 6.38 39.29
CA GLY A 1006 33.04 6.47 38.85
C GLY A 1006 33.18 6.65 37.33
N ASN A 1007 33.70 7.71 36.69
CA ASN A 1007 34.07 9.12 36.97
C ASN A 1007 35.09 9.51 35.87
N SER A 1008 35.36 10.81 35.68
CA SER A 1008 36.42 11.40 34.80
C SER A 1008 35.94 11.65 33.37
N ASN A 1009 36.29 12.70 32.62
CA ASN A 1009 36.95 14.03 32.78
C ASN A 1009 37.37 14.40 31.33
N ASP A 1010 37.57 15.64 30.88
CA ASP A 1010 37.27 17.00 31.36
C ASP A 1010 37.59 17.96 30.16
N SER A 1011 37.27 19.24 30.29
CA SER A 1011 37.85 20.40 29.57
C SER A 1011 37.44 20.67 28.10
N ASN A 1012 37.33 21.93 27.62
CA ASN A 1012 37.03 23.21 28.30
C ASN A 1012 36.70 24.33 27.25
N GLU A 1013 36.17 25.45 27.76
CA GLU A 1013 36.09 26.81 27.19
C GLU A 1013 35.01 27.15 26.13
N ASN A 1014 34.39 28.34 26.08
CA ASN A 1014 33.81 29.27 27.09
C ASN A 1014 33.54 30.66 26.44
N SER A 1015 32.29 31.15 26.43
CA SER A 1015 31.93 32.53 26.88
C SER A 1015 30.56 33.02 26.36
N ASN A 1016 29.87 34.01 26.96
CA ASN A 1016 29.71 34.43 28.37
C ASN A 1016 28.61 35.52 28.45
N SER A 1017 28.00 35.69 29.62
CA SER A 1017 27.21 36.86 30.09
C SER A 1017 25.78 37.04 29.54
N GLY A 1018 24.72 37.12 30.36
CA GLY A 1018 24.63 36.89 31.82
C GLY A 1018 23.65 37.83 32.56
N ASN A 1019 23.27 37.41 33.78
CA ASN A 1019 22.38 38.05 34.78
C ASN A 1019 20.89 38.28 34.38
N GLY A 1020 19.89 37.96 35.21
CA GLY A 1020 19.88 37.10 36.40
C GLY A 1020 18.95 37.51 37.56
N ASN A 1021 18.69 36.52 38.43
CA ASN A 1021 18.49 36.62 39.88
C ASN A 1021 17.09 37.00 40.47
N ASN A 1022 16.33 35.94 40.81
CA ASN A 1022 15.82 35.60 42.16
C ASN A 1022 14.49 36.13 42.75
N GLY A 1023 13.90 35.26 43.60
CA GLY A 1023 12.75 35.50 44.51
C GLY A 1023 11.38 35.29 43.86
N GLY A 1024 10.57 34.28 44.18
CA GLY A 1024 10.58 33.32 45.29
C GLY A 1024 9.81 33.83 46.52
N GLY A 1025 8.89 33.10 47.15
CA GLY A 1025 8.34 31.76 46.85
C GLY A 1025 7.41 31.30 48.00
N ASN A 1026 6.80 30.11 47.87
CA ASN A 1026 6.07 29.36 48.94
C ASN A 1026 4.77 30.04 49.50
N ASN A 1027 3.78 29.32 50.04
CA ASN A 1027 3.84 28.06 50.80
C ASN A 1027 2.49 27.29 50.80
N ASP A 1028 2.53 26.04 51.29
CA ASP A 1028 1.44 25.26 51.93
C ASP A 1028 0.17 24.85 51.14
N SER A 1029 0.15 23.57 50.72
CA SER A 1029 -0.72 22.47 51.22
C SER A 1029 -1.99 22.83 52.04
N ASN A 1030 -3.09 22.06 52.04
CA ASN A 1030 -3.06 20.60 52.22
C ASN A 1030 -4.44 19.89 52.05
N ASN A 1031 -4.39 18.65 51.52
CA ASN A 1031 -5.11 17.43 51.95
C ASN A 1031 -6.61 17.13 51.66
N GLU A 1032 -6.87 15.85 51.31
CA GLU A 1032 -8.09 15.00 51.44
C GLU A 1032 -9.45 15.45 50.85
N ALA A 1033 -10.32 14.59 50.25
CA ALA A 1033 -10.23 13.21 49.76
C ALA A 1033 -11.57 12.78 49.07
N SER A 1034 -11.56 11.57 48.46
CA SER A 1034 -12.71 10.71 48.10
C SER A 1034 -13.65 11.09 46.93
N ASN A 1035 -13.58 10.26 45.87
CA ASN A 1035 -14.63 9.40 45.28
C ASN A 1035 -16.09 9.91 45.34
N ASN A 1036 -16.89 9.83 44.26
CA ASN A 1036 -17.14 8.62 43.45
C ASN A 1036 -17.80 8.95 42.09
N GLU A 1037 -18.00 7.92 41.25
CA GLU A 1037 -18.66 8.00 39.93
C GLU A 1037 -20.13 8.47 39.98
N ALA A 1038 -20.61 9.10 38.89
CA ALA A 1038 -21.86 8.73 38.17
C ALA A 1038 -22.21 9.74 37.04
N SER A 1039 -22.50 9.22 35.84
CA SER A 1039 -23.09 9.94 34.70
C SER A 1039 -24.63 10.08 34.83
N PRO A 1040 -25.33 10.68 33.85
CA PRO A 1040 -25.19 12.00 33.22
C PRO A 1040 -26.34 12.94 33.70
N PRO A 1041 -26.66 14.06 33.02
CA PRO A 1041 -27.92 14.02 32.24
C PRO A 1041 -28.01 14.94 31.00
N SER A 1042 -29.03 14.65 30.19
CA SER A 1042 -29.47 15.35 28.98
C SER A 1042 -30.09 16.75 29.18
N ASN A 1043 -29.86 17.63 28.20
CA ASN A 1043 -30.85 18.44 27.47
C ASN A 1043 -31.98 19.19 28.24
N SER A 1044 -31.99 20.53 28.22
CA SER A 1044 -33.17 21.32 27.74
C SER A 1044 -32.95 22.84 27.69
N ASN A 1045 -32.96 23.38 26.46
CA ASN A 1045 -33.76 24.53 25.98
C ASN A 1045 -34.34 25.53 27.02
N ASN A 1046 -33.92 26.81 26.96
CA ASN A 1046 -34.87 27.95 27.14
C ASN A 1046 -34.33 29.28 26.58
N GLY A 1047 -35.09 29.96 25.72
CA GLY A 1047 -34.81 31.33 25.26
C GLY A 1047 -35.57 32.39 26.08
N ASN A 1048 -35.04 33.61 26.18
CA ASN A 1048 -35.81 34.75 26.69
C ASN A 1048 -35.33 36.10 26.11
N SER A 1049 -36.26 37.03 25.90
CA SER A 1049 -36.02 38.34 25.25
C SER A 1049 -36.61 39.46 26.07
N SER A 1050 -35.84 40.55 26.31
CA SER A 1050 -36.37 41.90 26.60
C SER A 1050 -35.30 43.00 26.72
N GLY A 1051 -35.44 44.05 25.91
CA GLY A 1051 -35.69 45.40 26.47
C GLY A 1051 -34.53 46.37 26.70
N ASN A 1052 -34.21 47.15 25.66
CA ASN A 1052 -33.68 48.52 25.63
C ASN A 1052 -33.63 49.34 26.96
N ASN A 1053 -32.60 50.21 27.11
CA ASN A 1053 -32.86 51.66 27.05
C ASN A 1053 -31.64 52.58 26.72
N GLU A 1054 -31.97 53.70 26.05
CA GLU A 1054 -31.32 55.04 26.01
C GLU A 1054 -29.78 55.24 25.83
N GLY A 1055 -29.43 55.85 24.68
CA GLY A 1055 -28.21 56.63 24.44
C GLY A 1055 -28.46 57.66 23.30
N ASN A 1056 -27.92 58.88 23.36
CA ASN A 1056 -28.44 60.02 22.56
C ASN A 1056 -27.37 60.98 21.97
N ASN A 1057 -27.76 61.68 20.90
CA ASN A 1057 -27.16 62.85 20.20
C ASN A 1057 -26.22 62.64 18.98
N ASN A 1058 -26.83 62.58 17.79
CA ASN A 1058 -26.93 63.71 16.84
C ASN A 1058 -25.65 64.43 16.33
N SER A 1059 -25.33 64.30 15.03
CA SER A 1059 -25.39 65.42 14.03
C SER A 1059 -24.53 65.19 12.77
N SER A 1060 -25.06 65.59 11.59
CA SER A 1060 -24.37 66.01 10.34
C SER A 1060 -23.34 65.06 9.67
N GLY A 1061 -23.43 64.69 8.39
CA GLY A 1061 -24.40 65.00 7.33
C GLY A 1061 -23.82 65.76 6.12
N SER A 1062 -24.62 65.89 5.05
CA SER A 1062 -24.30 66.48 3.73
C SER A 1062 -23.60 65.53 2.73
N ASN A 1063 -23.92 65.50 1.43
CA ASN A 1063 -25.20 65.58 0.66
C ASN A 1063 -24.85 65.61 -0.83
N ASN A 1064 -25.57 64.82 -1.65
CA ASN A 1064 -26.28 65.19 -2.90
C ASN A 1064 -26.61 63.87 -3.64
N ALA A 1065 -27.83 63.56 -4.10
CA ALA A 1065 -28.84 64.35 -4.82
C ALA A 1065 -28.41 64.66 -6.29
N ASP A 1066 -29.28 64.56 -7.30
CA ASP A 1066 -30.76 64.48 -7.28
C ASP A 1066 -31.34 63.88 -8.60
N GLU A 1067 -32.67 63.69 -8.65
CA GLU A 1067 -33.54 63.49 -9.83
C GLU A 1067 -33.34 62.22 -10.71
N GLY A 1068 -34.36 61.85 -11.52
CA GLY A 1068 -34.10 60.98 -12.69
C GLY A 1068 -35.18 60.10 -13.35
N SER A 1069 -36.47 60.21 -13.01
CA SER A 1069 -37.61 59.47 -13.63
C SER A 1069 -37.44 58.88 -15.06
N SER A 1070 -37.75 57.58 -15.19
CA SER A 1070 -38.37 56.90 -16.37
C SER A 1070 -37.69 56.93 -17.75
N ASN A 1071 -37.59 55.76 -18.42
CA ASN A 1071 -38.54 55.34 -19.49
C ASN A 1071 -37.94 54.30 -20.47
N ASN A 1072 -38.60 53.13 -20.56
CA ASN A 1072 -38.77 52.23 -21.72
C ASN A 1072 -37.92 52.45 -22.99
N GLY A 1073 -37.14 51.43 -23.40
CA GLY A 1073 -36.38 51.43 -24.65
C GLY A 1073 -35.80 50.06 -25.06
N ASN A 1074 -36.59 49.25 -25.76
CA ASN A 1074 -36.14 48.04 -26.46
C ASN A 1074 -35.45 48.40 -27.81
N ILE A 1075 -34.43 47.65 -28.24
CA ILE A 1075 -34.12 47.24 -29.64
C ILE A 1075 -32.74 46.54 -29.73
N ASN A 1076 -32.75 45.49 -30.53
CA ASN A 1076 -31.74 44.83 -31.40
C ASN A 1076 -30.39 45.58 -31.69
N ASP A 1077 -29.35 44.99 -32.30
CA ASP A 1077 -29.29 44.00 -33.39
C ASP A 1077 -28.10 43.03 -33.32
N SER A 1078 -28.26 41.91 -34.03
CA SER A 1078 -27.23 40.94 -34.42
C SER A 1078 -26.25 41.53 -35.45
N GLU A 1079 -25.04 40.96 -35.55
CA GLU A 1079 -24.61 40.27 -36.77
C GLU A 1079 -23.31 39.45 -36.57
N SER A 1080 -23.15 38.44 -37.43
CA SER A 1080 -22.00 37.54 -37.54
C SER A 1080 -20.69 38.25 -37.90
N ASN A 1081 -19.54 37.61 -37.64
CA ASN A 1081 -18.37 37.82 -38.49
C ASN A 1081 -17.43 36.61 -38.59
N THR A 1082 -17.03 36.28 -39.82
CA THR A 1082 -16.06 35.23 -40.16
C THR A 1082 -14.70 35.83 -40.50
N ASN A 1083 -13.59 35.23 -40.06
CA ASN A 1083 -12.26 35.18 -40.70
C ASN A 1083 -11.34 34.32 -39.81
N GLU A 1084 -10.59 33.33 -40.31
CA GLU A 1084 -9.44 33.41 -41.22
C GLU A 1084 -8.16 34.09 -40.65
N ASN A 1085 -7.21 33.21 -40.27
CA ASN A 1085 -5.77 33.24 -40.60
C ASN A 1085 -4.75 34.19 -39.91
N ASN A 1086 -3.72 33.52 -39.37
CA ASN A 1086 -2.26 33.80 -39.44
C ASN A 1086 -1.53 34.72 -38.42
N SER A 1087 -0.81 34.06 -37.51
CA SER A 1087 0.68 34.10 -37.38
C SER A 1087 1.42 35.42 -37.08
N SER A 1088 1.82 35.57 -35.81
CA SER A 1088 3.20 35.95 -35.41
C SER A 1088 3.42 35.56 -33.93
N GLY A 1089 4.56 35.01 -33.46
CA GLY A 1089 5.84 34.76 -34.11
C GLY A 1089 6.97 35.54 -33.42
N GLY A 1090 7.81 34.88 -32.63
CA GLY A 1090 8.87 35.55 -31.85
C GLY A 1090 9.90 34.62 -31.21
N ASN A 1091 11.00 34.35 -31.91
CA ASN A 1091 12.22 33.77 -31.34
C ASN A 1091 13.05 34.87 -30.64
N ASN A 1092 13.82 34.52 -29.60
CA ASN A 1092 15.29 34.69 -29.63
C ASN A 1092 16.03 34.08 -28.43
N GLU A 1093 17.32 33.82 -28.63
CA GLU A 1093 18.25 33.22 -27.67
C GLU A 1093 18.97 34.25 -26.76
N SER A 1094 19.56 33.73 -25.68
CA SER A 1094 20.90 34.07 -25.14
C SER A 1094 21.12 35.19 -24.08
N SER A 1095 21.88 34.80 -23.04
CA SER A 1095 22.80 35.61 -22.19
C SER A 1095 22.16 36.61 -21.17
N ASN A 1096 22.77 36.92 -20.01
CA ASN A 1096 24.19 36.81 -19.61
C ASN A 1096 24.46 36.91 -18.08
N GLU A 1097 25.57 36.32 -17.60
CA GLU A 1097 26.43 36.66 -16.42
C GLU A 1097 25.85 37.22 -15.08
N ALA A 1098 26.00 36.46 -13.97
CA ALA A 1098 26.96 36.73 -12.85
C ALA A 1098 26.62 35.93 -11.56
N GLY A 1099 27.54 35.32 -10.80
CA GLY A 1099 28.98 35.04 -11.04
C GLY A 1099 29.80 34.83 -9.74
N SER A 1100 31.00 34.19 -9.84
CA SER A 1100 31.96 33.90 -8.73
C SER A 1100 31.51 32.77 -7.78
N ASN A 1101 32.33 31.84 -7.27
CA ASN A 1101 33.76 31.48 -7.45
C ASN A 1101 33.99 30.08 -6.76
N ASN A 1102 35.11 29.33 -6.80
CA ASN A 1102 36.46 29.46 -7.36
C ASN A 1102 37.10 28.04 -7.47
N GLY A 1103 37.58 27.60 -8.64
CA GLY A 1103 38.37 26.36 -8.80
C GLY A 1103 39.40 26.51 -9.93
N GLY A 1104 40.64 26.01 -9.76
CA GLY A 1104 41.79 26.48 -10.56
C GLY A 1104 42.66 25.43 -11.24
N ASN A 1105 42.74 25.51 -12.58
CA ASN A 1105 43.89 25.21 -13.46
C ASN A 1105 44.78 23.98 -13.19
N ASN A 1106 44.63 22.92 -13.99
CA ASN A 1106 45.48 22.57 -15.16
C ASN A 1106 44.98 21.22 -15.74
N ALA A 1107 44.81 20.93 -17.04
CA ALA A 1107 45.40 21.38 -18.31
C ALA A 1107 46.64 20.57 -18.79
N GLU A 1108 46.65 20.27 -20.11
CA GLU A 1108 47.60 19.43 -20.89
C GLU A 1108 47.41 17.89 -20.81
N ASP A 1109 47.54 17.07 -21.88
CA ASP A 1109 47.43 17.29 -23.36
C ASP A 1109 47.37 15.95 -24.17
N ASN A 1110 46.95 16.01 -25.45
CA ASN A 1110 47.33 15.16 -26.61
C ASN A 1110 46.99 13.64 -26.72
N SER A 1111 45.84 13.36 -27.36
CA SER A 1111 45.63 12.56 -28.60
C SER A 1111 46.21 11.14 -28.86
N GLY A 1112 45.31 10.22 -29.27
CA GLY A 1112 45.33 9.59 -30.62
C GLY A 1112 45.84 8.14 -30.78
N GLY A 1113 44.99 7.22 -31.30
CA GLY A 1113 45.34 5.79 -31.48
C GLY A 1113 44.46 4.97 -32.44
N ASN A 1114 44.46 5.30 -33.73
CA ASN A 1114 43.64 4.70 -34.81
C ASN A 1114 43.91 3.19 -35.11
N ASN A 1115 42.85 2.44 -35.50
CA ASN A 1115 42.76 1.53 -36.70
C ASN A 1115 42.55 -0.02 -36.58
N SER A 1116 41.36 -0.50 -37.01
CA SER A 1116 41.02 -1.72 -37.82
C SER A 1116 41.32 -3.17 -37.35
N GLY A 1117 40.38 -4.12 -37.59
CA GLY A 1117 40.63 -5.57 -37.38
C GLY A 1117 39.58 -6.63 -37.81
N GLU A 1118 38.99 -6.59 -39.01
CA GLU A 1118 38.34 -7.76 -39.68
C GLU A 1118 39.37 -8.53 -40.57
N PRO A 1119 39.18 -9.79 -41.06
CA PRO A 1119 37.93 -10.38 -41.61
C PRO A 1119 37.73 -11.95 -41.57
N ASP A 1120 36.70 -12.43 -42.30
CA ASP A 1120 36.62 -13.66 -43.15
C ASP A 1120 36.10 -15.05 -42.62
N ASN A 1121 34.83 -15.34 -42.96
CA ASN A 1121 34.30 -16.45 -43.81
C ASN A 1121 34.46 -17.97 -43.50
N ALA A 1122 33.31 -18.67 -43.34
CA ALA A 1122 32.87 -19.93 -44.02
C ALA A 1122 31.45 -20.36 -43.50
N GLU A 1123 30.35 -20.45 -44.24
CA GLU A 1123 29.90 -21.31 -45.38
C GLU A 1123 29.43 -22.77 -45.05
N SER A 1124 28.18 -23.08 -45.46
CA SER A 1124 27.57 -24.42 -45.72
C SER A 1124 27.12 -25.31 -44.52
N GLU A 1125 26.12 -26.21 -44.57
CA GLU A 1125 25.18 -26.61 -45.66
C GLU A 1125 23.86 -27.31 -45.16
N THR A 1126 22.69 -26.85 -45.64
CA THR A 1126 21.42 -27.60 -45.95
C THR A 1126 20.68 -28.59 -45.00
N ASN A 1127 19.35 -28.38 -44.89
CA ASN A 1127 18.21 -29.34 -44.95
C ASN A 1127 18.22 -30.69 -44.20
N THR A 1128 17.07 -31.04 -43.57
CA THR A 1128 16.05 -32.00 -44.12
C THR A 1128 14.82 -32.09 -43.18
N ALA A 1129 13.62 -32.31 -43.74
CA ALA A 1129 12.37 -32.48 -42.98
C ALA A 1129 11.83 -33.93 -42.98
N ASN A 1130 11.26 -34.37 -41.85
CA ASN A 1130 10.21 -35.41 -41.67
C ASN A 1130 9.69 -35.28 -40.22
N ASN A 1131 8.40 -35.35 -39.84
CA ASN A 1131 7.18 -35.97 -40.38
C ASN A 1131 6.94 -37.45 -39.99
N ASN A 1132 6.23 -37.64 -38.88
CA ASN A 1132 5.40 -38.76 -38.39
C ASN A 1132 4.70 -38.17 -37.14
N THR A 1133 3.38 -38.15 -36.88
CA THR A 1133 2.23 -39.00 -37.27
C THR A 1133 2.27 -40.45 -36.76
N ALA A 1134 1.55 -40.71 -35.67
CA ALA A 1134 1.12 -42.04 -35.22
C ALA A 1134 -0.24 -41.93 -34.51
N ASN A 1135 -1.21 -42.79 -34.86
CA ASN A 1135 -2.57 -42.77 -34.30
C ASN A 1135 -2.74 -43.70 -33.08
N ASN A 1136 -3.68 -43.36 -32.21
CA ASN A 1136 -4.69 -44.29 -31.67
C ASN A 1136 -5.86 -43.43 -31.12
N ASP A 1137 -6.99 -43.27 -31.81
CA ASP A 1137 -8.15 -44.19 -31.86
C ASP A 1137 -8.75 -44.54 -30.47
N GLY A 1138 -9.83 -43.83 -30.09
CA GLY A 1138 -10.47 -43.94 -28.76
C GLY A 1138 -11.95 -43.53 -28.62
N ALA A 1139 -12.61 -43.10 -29.70
CA ALA A 1139 -14.04 -43.27 -30.02
C ALA A 1139 -15.15 -43.13 -28.92
N GLY A 1140 -15.92 -42.03 -28.98
CA GLY A 1140 -17.23 -41.88 -28.32
C GLY A 1140 -18.16 -40.87 -29.02
N ASN A 1141 -19.41 -41.25 -29.30
CA ASN A 1141 -20.48 -40.34 -29.78
C ASN A 1141 -21.12 -39.59 -28.57
N ASN A 1142 -21.95 -38.54 -28.66
CA ASN A 1142 -22.98 -38.29 -29.69
C ASN A 1142 -23.66 -36.89 -29.63
N SER A 1143 -23.77 -36.21 -30.79
CA SER A 1143 -24.88 -35.35 -31.28
C SER A 1143 -25.50 -34.17 -30.48
N GLY A 1144 -25.66 -33.02 -31.17
CA GLY A 1144 -26.51 -31.87 -30.81
C GLY A 1144 -25.73 -30.56 -30.98
N ASP A 1145 -25.75 -29.79 -32.09
CA ASP A 1145 -26.70 -29.55 -33.19
C ASP A 1145 -27.74 -28.44 -32.87
N ASN A 1146 -27.74 -27.39 -33.70
CA ASN A 1146 -28.25 -26.00 -33.53
C ASN A 1146 -27.35 -25.10 -32.66
N ASN A 1147 -26.98 -23.85 -33.02
CA ASN A 1147 -27.50 -22.86 -33.98
C ASN A 1147 -28.78 -22.15 -33.52
N GLU A 1148 -28.62 -21.15 -32.65
CA GLU A 1148 -29.02 -19.78 -33.00
C GLU A 1148 -27.78 -18.88 -32.84
#